data_AF-A0A927F9G4-F1
#
_entry.id   AF-A0A927F9G4-F1
#
_cell.length_a   1.000
_cell.length_b   1.000
_cell.length_c   1.000
_cell.angle_alpha   90.00
_cell.angle_beta   90.00
_cell.angle_gamma   90.00
#
_symmetry.space_group_name_H-M   'P 1'
#
loop_
_entity.id
_entity.type
_entity.pdbx_description
1 polymer ?
#
loop_
_entity_poly.entity_id
_entity_poly.type
_entity_poly.pdbx_seq_one_letter_code
_entity_poly.pdbx_strand_id
1 'polypeptide(L)'
;MTRRASSKHSWRKRLAITGLVLFTLYIAFGIWGVPAILKSQIQGLGSETLGRDVLLERATFNPFSLEAKLYGLSVGPREGEAGNLLEIAKLSANPQLASVFGTITLKSVEINDADVWVAVDPSGSFSFQDILDAQAAAPQAETDSDSSVPSVIVRNLSLESLRFHYKDASLATPYEETLAIDRFHGRDIGTVEKRGISEANTAEAAFHWDFDGELSTGSGAALKVSGGALSLAPWHFKIKTELLGFPLRSLQPFVDEAVEAEVAGTFGFKLTQNVELSESGATITVAGDIGVEGVEVSDEVQTFAVWQTLRLEGIQLNAREMELAVERIALEAPAFESVLLPDGSPRLPALKSEEAVASSSSGEDKATAGNFKASIDSVVVSQGRLSFEDQSLSDPFETEIENIELSLSALQAAQVDGAYDASGALTLALNALGGKLELDAALESLQGLSKASLTMEGVELRHAQAYVSEFAHARVEDGVLGMQIDAALNAFENPVVTGSLELEKLLLKESKSEKEIASLASLMVKGVDFRGEDVTIESVTLVEPLIATWQDEAGINLQRIAKIEQEVEQKAEAVEESTGLRFRLARLELKSAGAGFVDTTLVSTHNSRLSNFDLLVEGVSTSSDELANFNFSGTVDGSARIAGKGKLNIADPGKYLDLDMSFRGYDLTSTSPYWATYLGRKLSKGQFEIISRYEVRDDRLEGSNDFKIDQLTLGEKVESERAINLPLGFAINLMRDPSGMISYNGLPVSGDLSDPQVKPWGLVGKAFRNLILNAVASPLKFLARLAGGREDLDSIAFAVSEVELDSVAMDKVTALRKLLVERPGLKLEASFLPDPAEEQYLKDQYLMHTLANPQFQVVSGLDLLQPVDREALRAAVESRYAEIQAASVTEGMEAGQGVEASEDDAVTVVEATPKGTESAESNTGLVKRLARFIGFGKKDNPSPQTNVQPKLASAPSESVSDLGKAESNPVESVSFEKMLAAVVEMTPEVSLSSNWIEDLSEERIRNFKTALLEDGEVEANRIFSTALDEAEASGESGALIIRLTD
;
A
#
# COMPACT_ATOMS: atom_id res chain seq x y z
N MET A 1 -17.54 43.63 145.81
CA MET A 1 -18.56 42.66 145.35
C MET A 1 -19.01 43.06 143.95
N THR A 2 -19.11 42.29 142.87
CA THR A 2 -18.66 40.96 142.43
C THR A 2 -19.09 40.84 140.95
N ARG A 3 -18.17 40.45 140.06
CA ARG A 3 -18.28 39.77 138.74
C ARG A 3 -19.52 39.97 137.83
N ARG A 4 -19.28 40.29 136.54
CA ARG A 4 -19.25 39.33 135.40
C ARG A 4 -18.81 39.97 134.07
N ALA A 5 -18.11 39.17 133.26
CA ALA A 5 -17.42 39.55 132.01
C ALA A 5 -18.08 38.99 130.74
N SER A 6 -17.83 39.66 129.60
CA SER A 6 -17.64 39.15 128.23
C SER A 6 -18.75 38.35 127.51
N SER A 7 -19.33 38.93 126.45
CA SER A 7 -19.85 38.20 125.27
C SER A 7 -19.93 39.06 123.99
N LYS A 8 -18.85 39.13 123.20
CA LYS A 8 -18.88 39.67 121.82
C LYS A 8 -18.17 38.80 120.76
N HIS A 9 -17.93 37.51 121.04
CA HIS A 9 -17.09 36.64 120.18
C HIS A 9 -17.71 35.30 119.73
N SER A 10 -18.97 34.97 120.07
CA SER A 10 -19.54 33.63 119.81
C SER A 10 -20.06 33.42 118.38
N TRP A 11 -20.56 34.45 117.70
CA TRP A 11 -21.06 34.31 116.32
C TRP A 11 -19.93 34.13 115.30
N ARG A 12 -18.78 34.79 115.49
CA ARG A 12 -17.58 34.60 114.64
C ARG A 12 -16.98 33.20 114.80
N LYS A 13 -17.00 32.62 116.01
CA LYS A 13 -16.59 31.21 116.24
C LYS A 13 -17.56 30.20 115.62
N ARG A 14 -18.88 30.45 115.72
CA ARG A 14 -19.89 29.61 115.06
C ARG A 14 -19.79 29.68 113.53
N LEU A 15 -19.61 30.87 112.97
CA LEU A 15 -19.34 31.06 111.54
C LEU A 15 -18.02 30.40 111.10
N ALA A 16 -16.96 30.46 111.90
CA ALA A 16 -15.69 29.80 111.59
C ALA A 16 -15.81 28.26 111.64
N ILE A 17 -16.53 27.70 112.62
CA ILE A 17 -16.76 26.25 112.73
C ILE A 17 -17.71 25.79 111.61
N THR A 18 -18.80 26.50 111.35
CA THR A 18 -19.71 26.19 110.24
C THR A 18 -18.99 26.31 108.91
N GLY A 19 -18.15 27.33 108.72
CA GLY A 19 -17.29 27.47 107.55
C GLY A 19 -16.29 26.34 107.41
N LEU A 20 -15.63 25.92 108.50
CA LEU A 20 -14.72 24.77 108.50
C LEU A 20 -15.45 23.45 108.18
N VAL A 21 -16.65 23.24 108.73
CA VAL A 21 -17.49 22.06 108.46
C VAL A 21 -17.95 22.04 107.01
N LEU A 22 -18.46 23.16 106.48
CA LEU A 22 -18.84 23.28 105.07
C LEU A 22 -17.63 23.11 104.14
N PHE A 23 -16.47 23.63 104.52
CA PHE A 23 -15.23 23.45 103.77
C PHE A 23 -14.73 22.00 103.80
N THR A 24 -14.82 21.32 104.95
CA THR A 24 -14.47 19.90 105.08
C THR A 24 -15.46 19.01 104.33
N LEU A 25 -16.76 19.33 104.37
CA LEU A 25 -17.80 18.66 103.58
C LEU A 25 -17.60 18.90 102.08
N TYR A 26 -17.22 20.11 101.68
CA TYR A 26 -16.87 20.43 100.29
C TYR A 26 -15.66 19.62 99.80
N ILE A 27 -14.59 19.52 100.62
CA ILE A 27 -13.41 18.71 100.29
C ILE A 27 -13.77 17.22 100.22
N ALA A 28 -14.51 16.69 101.20
CA ALA A 28 -14.92 15.29 101.24
C ALA A 28 -15.86 14.95 100.07
N PHE A 29 -16.82 15.83 99.76
CA PHE A 29 -17.72 15.67 98.62
C PHE A 29 -16.98 15.79 97.29
N GLY A 30 -16.00 16.70 97.17
CA GLY A 30 -15.15 16.80 95.99
C GLY A 30 -14.28 15.57 95.78
N ILE A 31 -13.66 15.02 96.83
CA ILE A 31 -12.74 13.87 96.70
C ILE A 31 -13.49 12.55 96.48
N TRP A 32 -14.67 12.36 97.07
CA TRP A 32 -15.40 11.08 97.00
C TRP A 32 -16.75 11.16 96.27
N GLY A 33 -17.52 12.22 96.46
CA GLY A 33 -18.84 12.39 95.86
C GLY A 33 -18.77 12.66 94.35
N VAL A 34 -18.00 13.66 93.93
CA VAL A 34 -17.88 14.04 92.51
C VAL A 34 -17.36 12.89 91.65
N PRO A 35 -16.28 12.15 92.01
CA PRO A 35 -15.83 11.01 91.20
C PRO A 35 -16.84 9.88 91.08
N ALA A 36 -17.59 9.58 92.15
CA ALA A 36 -18.63 8.55 92.10
C ALA A 36 -19.79 8.96 91.17
N ILE A 37 -20.19 10.24 91.20
CA ILE A 37 -21.20 10.79 90.30
C ILE A 37 -20.69 10.76 88.85
N LEU A 38 -19.48 11.25 88.59
CA LEU A 38 -18.88 11.22 87.25
C LEU A 38 -18.86 9.80 86.68
N LYS A 39 -18.40 8.82 87.48
CA LYS A 39 -18.39 7.42 87.05
C LYS A 39 -19.77 6.90 86.71
N SER A 40 -20.75 7.07 87.61
CA SER A 40 -22.11 6.57 87.39
C SER A 40 -22.83 7.28 86.22
N GLN A 41 -22.63 8.58 86.05
CA GLN A 41 -23.31 9.37 85.02
C GLN A 41 -22.72 9.13 83.64
N ILE A 42 -21.39 9.07 83.52
CA ILE A 42 -20.73 8.77 82.24
C ILE A 42 -21.11 7.37 81.74
N GLN A 43 -21.11 6.37 82.63
CA GLN A 43 -21.51 5.01 82.27
C GLN A 43 -23.02 4.93 81.94
N GLY A 44 -23.89 5.54 82.75
CA GLY A 44 -25.34 5.49 82.54
C GLY A 44 -25.78 6.24 81.28
N LEU A 45 -25.51 7.54 81.22
CA LEU A 45 -25.92 8.40 80.09
C LEU A 45 -25.17 8.05 78.81
N GLY A 46 -23.89 7.70 78.91
CA GLY A 46 -23.10 7.29 77.75
C GLY A 46 -23.65 6.02 77.12
N SER A 47 -24.01 5.02 77.94
CA SER A 47 -24.55 3.77 77.40
C SER A 47 -25.95 3.92 76.83
N GLU A 48 -26.78 4.74 77.46
CA GLU A 48 -28.13 5.06 76.95
C GLU A 48 -28.07 5.84 75.64
N THR A 49 -27.16 6.81 75.51
CA THR A 49 -27.06 7.68 74.32
C THR A 49 -26.43 6.98 73.13
N LEU A 50 -25.41 6.14 73.36
CA LEU A 50 -24.69 5.43 72.29
C LEU A 50 -25.31 4.06 71.96
N GLY A 51 -26.23 3.55 72.79
CA GLY A 51 -26.77 2.20 72.64
C GLY A 51 -25.76 1.08 72.88
N ARG A 52 -24.62 1.38 73.52
CA ARG A 52 -23.50 0.45 73.76
C ARG A 52 -22.97 0.57 75.17
N ASP A 53 -22.35 -0.48 75.70
CA ASP A 53 -21.75 -0.43 77.03
C ASP A 53 -20.58 0.57 77.10
N VAL A 54 -20.75 1.66 77.85
CA VAL A 54 -19.68 2.63 78.17
C VAL A 54 -19.13 2.32 79.56
N LEU A 55 -17.85 1.96 79.62
CA LEU A 55 -17.17 1.63 80.86
C LEU A 55 -16.18 2.71 81.26
N LEU A 56 -16.07 2.97 82.56
CA LEU A 56 -15.10 3.90 83.14
C LEU A 56 -14.47 3.25 84.37
N GLU A 57 -13.17 2.93 84.30
CA GLU A 57 -12.50 2.24 85.41
C GLU A 57 -12.50 3.08 86.68
N ARG A 58 -12.03 4.33 86.59
CA ARG A 58 -11.89 5.22 87.74
C ARG A 58 -12.00 6.69 87.35
N ALA A 59 -12.69 7.48 88.18
CA ALA A 59 -12.63 8.93 88.15
C ALA A 59 -11.91 9.47 89.39
N THR A 60 -11.28 10.64 89.28
CA THR A 60 -10.73 11.42 90.39
C THR A 60 -11.06 12.89 90.17
N PHE A 61 -11.20 13.66 91.26
CA PHE A 61 -11.51 15.07 91.20
C PHE A 61 -10.73 15.82 92.27
N ASN A 62 -10.08 16.92 91.89
CA ASN A 62 -9.36 17.78 92.82
C ASN A 62 -10.21 19.02 93.13
N PRO A 63 -10.77 19.18 94.34
CA PRO A 63 -11.64 20.31 94.66
C PRO A 63 -10.93 21.66 94.70
N PHE A 64 -9.60 21.72 94.79
CA PHE A 64 -8.85 22.98 94.80
C PHE A 64 -8.53 23.51 93.40
N SER A 65 -8.23 22.61 92.46
CA SER A 65 -8.01 22.95 91.05
C SER A 65 -9.24 22.78 90.17
N LEU A 66 -10.32 22.19 90.71
CA LEU A 66 -11.49 21.69 90.00
C LEU A 66 -11.21 20.64 88.90
N GLU A 67 -9.99 20.12 88.82
CA GLU A 67 -9.57 19.20 87.77
C GLU A 67 -10.21 17.82 87.96
N ALA A 68 -10.90 17.34 86.94
CA ALA A 68 -11.41 15.98 86.85
C ALA A 68 -10.48 15.12 85.98
N LYS A 69 -10.14 13.92 86.43
CA LYS A 69 -9.40 12.92 85.64
C LYS A 69 -10.17 11.61 85.59
N LEU A 70 -10.37 11.12 84.38
CA LEU A 70 -11.02 9.87 84.03
C LEU A 70 -9.95 8.91 83.53
N TYR A 71 -9.96 7.68 84.00
CA TYR A 71 -9.01 6.63 83.63
C TYR A 71 -9.76 5.42 83.09
N GLY A 72 -9.26 4.85 81.98
CA GLY A 72 -9.82 3.67 81.35
C GLY A 72 -11.28 3.87 80.92
N LEU A 73 -11.53 4.87 80.07
CA LEU A 73 -12.83 5.06 79.43
C LEU A 73 -12.87 4.19 78.18
N SER A 74 -13.88 3.34 78.04
CA SER A 74 -14.05 2.50 76.85
C SER A 74 -15.51 2.44 76.39
N VAL A 75 -15.69 2.26 75.09
CA VAL A 75 -16.98 2.01 74.43
C VAL A 75 -16.95 0.61 73.85
N GLY A 76 -17.90 -0.24 74.26
CA GLY A 76 -17.93 -1.65 73.91
C GLY A 76 -18.15 -1.95 72.41
N PRO A 77 -17.94 -3.21 72.00
CA PRO A 77 -18.20 -3.68 70.64
C PRO A 77 -19.68 -3.56 70.27
N ARG A 78 -19.94 -3.63 68.96
CA ARG A 78 -21.26 -3.96 68.44
C ARG A 78 -21.63 -5.39 68.85
N GLU A 79 -22.92 -5.66 69.08
CA GLU A 79 -23.39 -6.99 69.48
C GLU A 79 -22.97 -8.06 68.44
N GLY A 80 -22.10 -9.00 68.84
CA GLY A 80 -21.55 -10.05 67.98
C GLY A 80 -20.13 -9.80 67.45
N GLU A 81 -19.55 -8.62 67.66
CA GLU A 81 -18.17 -8.28 67.29
C GLU A 81 -17.22 -8.33 68.49
N ALA A 82 -15.92 -8.50 68.23
CA ALA A 82 -14.87 -8.49 69.24
C ALA A 82 -14.00 -7.23 69.10
N GLY A 83 -13.80 -6.52 70.20
CA GLY A 83 -12.97 -5.30 70.27
C GLY A 83 -13.78 -4.06 70.65
N ASN A 84 -13.20 -3.18 71.47
CA ASN A 84 -13.87 -1.93 71.82
C ASN A 84 -13.85 -0.96 70.63
N LEU A 85 -14.87 -0.09 70.50
CA LEU A 85 -14.91 0.95 69.45
C LEU A 85 -13.94 2.09 69.76
N LEU A 86 -13.83 2.44 71.04
CA LEU A 86 -13.01 3.53 71.56
C LEU A 86 -12.44 3.11 72.91
N GLU A 87 -11.16 3.36 73.12
CA GLU A 87 -10.50 3.29 74.43
C GLU A 87 -9.70 4.57 74.66
N ILE A 88 -9.78 5.11 75.88
CA ILE A 88 -8.99 6.27 76.32
C ILE A 88 -8.39 5.93 77.68
N ALA A 89 -7.06 5.83 77.74
CA ALA A 89 -6.37 5.48 78.97
C ALA A 89 -6.52 6.57 80.04
N LYS A 90 -6.39 7.84 79.65
CA LYS A 90 -6.56 8.98 80.55
C LYS A 90 -7.15 10.20 79.84
N LEU A 91 -8.26 10.71 80.37
CA LEU A 91 -8.88 11.97 79.98
C LEU A 91 -8.89 12.92 81.19
N SER A 92 -8.39 14.13 81.05
CA SER A 92 -8.43 15.14 82.11
C SER A 92 -9.08 16.43 81.62
N ALA A 93 -9.87 17.06 82.48
CA ALA A 93 -10.56 18.31 82.19
C ALA A 93 -10.43 19.27 83.37
N ASN A 94 -10.01 20.50 83.11
CA ASN A 94 -9.74 21.51 84.13
C ASN A 94 -10.67 22.73 83.97
N PRO A 95 -11.87 22.72 84.59
CA PRO A 95 -12.81 23.84 84.55
C PRO A 95 -12.35 25.04 85.39
N GLN A 96 -12.63 26.26 84.90
CA GLN A 96 -12.37 27.51 85.61
C GLN A 96 -13.47 27.80 86.66
N LEU A 97 -13.11 28.28 87.85
CA LEU A 97 -14.06 28.59 88.95
C LEU A 97 -15.17 29.60 88.57
N ALA A 98 -14.94 30.44 87.54
CA ALA A 98 -15.93 31.41 87.04
C ALA A 98 -17.05 30.77 86.18
N SER A 99 -16.90 29.50 85.78
CA SER A 99 -17.84 28.74 84.95
C SER A 99 -19.17 28.39 85.66
N VAL A 100 -19.32 28.71 86.95
CA VAL A 100 -20.51 28.37 87.75
C VAL A 100 -21.67 29.37 87.54
N PHE A 101 -21.43 30.50 86.87
CA PHE A 101 -22.42 31.60 86.69
C PHE A 101 -22.64 32.01 85.22
N GLY A 102 -22.23 31.19 84.24
CA GLY A 102 -22.34 31.53 82.81
C GLY A 102 -21.64 30.51 81.90
N THR A 103 -20.79 30.99 80.98
CA THR A 103 -20.03 30.18 80.01
C THR A 103 -19.13 29.14 80.67
N ILE A 104 -19.28 27.86 80.28
CA ILE A 104 -18.46 26.75 80.75
C ILE A 104 -17.05 26.91 80.15
N THR A 105 -16.11 27.46 80.92
CA THR A 105 -14.72 27.63 80.49
C THR A 105 -13.83 26.53 81.07
N LEU A 106 -13.22 25.71 80.21
CA LEU A 106 -12.18 24.73 80.51
C LEU A 106 -10.80 25.35 80.20
N LYS A 107 -9.90 25.37 81.18
CA LYS A 107 -8.51 25.82 81.05
C LYS A 107 -7.68 24.86 80.21
N SER A 108 -7.88 23.55 80.41
CA SER A 108 -7.26 22.50 79.61
C SER A 108 -8.14 21.26 79.55
N VAL A 109 -8.09 20.56 78.41
CA VAL A 109 -8.55 19.19 78.23
C VAL A 109 -7.36 18.39 77.70
N GLU A 110 -6.99 17.30 78.36
CA GLU A 110 -5.87 16.44 77.95
C GLU A 110 -6.38 15.02 77.73
N ILE A 111 -6.11 14.44 76.56
CA ILE A 111 -6.44 13.06 76.18
C ILE A 111 -5.11 12.34 75.96
N ASN A 112 -4.84 11.27 76.70
CA ASN A 112 -3.62 10.50 76.58
C ASN A 112 -3.96 9.05 76.28
N ASP A 113 -3.28 8.49 75.27
CA ASP A 113 -3.43 7.12 74.78
C ASP A 113 -4.90 6.80 74.45
N ALA A 114 -5.32 7.25 73.27
CA ALA A 114 -6.63 6.97 72.72
C ALA A 114 -6.52 5.99 71.56
N ASP A 115 -7.34 4.95 71.55
CA ASP A 115 -7.42 3.97 70.47
C ASP A 115 -8.85 3.96 69.92
N VAL A 116 -8.97 4.06 68.60
CA VAL A 116 -10.25 4.05 67.88
C VAL A 116 -10.19 2.94 66.86
N TRP A 117 -11.19 2.05 66.85
CA TRP A 117 -11.28 0.96 65.89
C TRP A 117 -12.45 1.19 64.96
N VAL A 118 -12.19 1.10 63.65
CA VAL A 118 -13.21 1.15 62.61
C VAL A 118 -13.02 -0.06 61.71
N ALA A 119 -13.99 -0.96 61.73
CA ALA A 119 -14.06 -2.08 60.79
C ALA A 119 -15.18 -1.89 59.77
N VAL A 120 -15.00 -2.43 58.56
CA VAL A 120 -16.04 -2.67 57.54
C VAL A 120 -16.25 -4.18 57.46
N ASP A 121 -17.50 -4.61 57.59
CA ASP A 121 -17.86 -6.03 57.52
C ASP A 121 -17.98 -6.54 56.05
N PRO A 122 -18.10 -7.85 55.82
CA PRO A 122 -18.26 -8.39 54.46
C PRO A 122 -19.51 -7.91 53.70
N SER A 123 -20.45 -7.25 54.37
CA SER A 123 -21.63 -6.64 53.75
C SER A 123 -21.43 -5.17 53.39
N GLY A 124 -20.26 -4.60 53.71
CA GLY A 124 -19.93 -3.19 53.51
C GLY A 124 -20.43 -2.26 54.63
N SER A 125 -20.94 -2.80 55.74
CA SER A 125 -21.44 -1.98 56.85
C SER A 125 -20.31 -1.62 57.82
N PHE A 126 -20.28 -0.37 58.29
CA PHE A 126 -19.31 0.06 59.30
C PHE A 126 -19.63 -0.55 60.68
N SER A 127 -18.58 -0.83 61.44
CA SER A 127 -18.62 -1.28 62.84
C SER A 127 -19.36 -0.33 63.80
N PHE A 128 -19.67 0.91 63.40
CA PHE A 128 -20.45 1.89 64.18
C PHE A 128 -21.81 2.25 63.53
N GLN A 129 -22.22 1.54 62.47
CA GLN A 129 -23.42 1.85 61.69
C GLN A 129 -24.71 1.80 62.54
N ASP A 130 -24.80 0.89 63.50
CA ASP A 130 -25.87 0.79 64.51
C ASP A 130 -26.05 2.09 65.32
N ILE A 131 -24.97 2.80 65.64
CA ILE A 131 -25.03 4.09 66.35
C ILE A 131 -25.62 5.17 65.44
N LEU A 132 -25.19 5.21 64.17
CA LEU A 132 -25.72 6.16 63.19
C LEU A 132 -27.19 5.91 62.89
N ASP A 133 -27.56 4.66 62.69
CA ASP A 133 -28.94 4.25 62.40
C ASP A 133 -29.86 4.56 63.59
N ALA A 134 -29.41 4.31 64.83
CA ALA A 134 -30.15 4.64 66.03
C ALA A 134 -30.37 6.17 66.20
N GLN A 135 -29.37 6.98 65.85
CA GLN A 135 -29.51 8.44 65.85
C GLN A 135 -30.41 8.95 64.73
N ALA A 136 -30.34 8.36 63.54
CA ALA A 136 -31.22 8.72 62.42
C ALA A 136 -32.68 8.30 62.67
N ALA A 137 -32.90 7.21 63.40
CA ALA A 137 -34.23 6.70 63.77
C ALA A 137 -34.83 7.38 65.02
N ALA A 138 -34.06 8.18 65.76
CA ALA A 138 -34.56 8.93 66.90
C ALA A 138 -35.61 9.97 66.42
N PRO A 139 -36.79 10.04 67.05
CA PRO A 139 -37.81 11.01 66.64
C PRO A 139 -37.25 12.43 66.76
N GLN A 140 -37.30 13.19 65.67
CA GLN A 140 -36.97 14.63 65.69
C GLN A 140 -37.86 15.29 66.75
N ALA A 141 -37.26 15.65 67.88
CA ALA A 141 -37.91 16.50 68.85
C ALA A 141 -38.19 17.84 68.15
N GLU A 142 -39.45 18.26 68.13
CA GLU A 142 -39.84 19.60 67.70
C GLU A 142 -38.96 20.61 68.45
N THR A 143 -38.07 21.27 67.72
CA THR A 143 -37.25 22.36 68.24
C THR A 143 -38.15 23.55 68.55
N ASP A 144 -38.56 23.67 69.81
CA ASP A 144 -38.88 24.97 70.40
C ASP A 144 -37.65 25.88 70.20
N SER A 145 -37.86 26.96 69.47
CA SER A 145 -36.85 27.89 68.96
C SER A 145 -36.27 28.84 70.01
N ASP A 146 -36.02 28.36 71.23
CA ASP A 146 -35.42 29.17 72.30
C ASP A 146 -34.38 28.41 73.15
N SER A 147 -33.83 27.31 72.64
CA SER A 147 -32.65 26.67 73.24
C SER A 147 -31.36 27.20 72.60
N SER A 148 -30.85 28.32 73.12
CA SER A 148 -29.50 28.82 72.76
C SER A 148 -28.45 27.76 73.10
N VAL A 149 -27.58 27.42 72.13
CA VAL A 149 -26.43 26.53 72.33
C VAL A 149 -25.67 26.94 73.60
N PRO A 150 -25.39 26.02 74.55
CA PRO A 150 -24.66 26.38 75.75
C PRO A 150 -23.28 26.94 75.39
N SER A 151 -22.92 28.07 76.03
CA SER A 151 -21.61 28.68 75.80
C SER A 151 -20.51 27.88 76.49
N VAL A 152 -19.58 27.31 75.72
CA VAL A 152 -18.45 26.49 76.21
C VAL A 152 -17.15 27.01 75.60
N ILE A 153 -16.06 27.11 76.37
CA ILE A 153 -14.72 27.52 75.88
C ILE A 153 -13.64 26.61 76.47
N VAL A 154 -12.86 25.94 75.64
CA VAL A 154 -11.68 25.13 75.98
C VAL A 154 -10.42 25.86 75.54
N ARG A 155 -9.67 26.40 76.50
CA ARG A 155 -8.48 27.23 76.23
C ARG A 155 -7.33 26.46 75.62
N ASN A 156 -7.11 25.23 76.06
CA ASN A 156 -6.07 24.35 75.52
C ASN A 156 -6.63 22.93 75.45
N LEU A 157 -6.53 22.29 74.30
CA LEU A 157 -6.79 20.86 74.11
C LEU A 157 -5.45 20.23 73.74
N SER A 158 -5.04 19.18 74.44
CA SER A 158 -3.89 18.38 74.04
C SER A 158 -4.33 16.93 73.93
N LEU A 159 -3.99 16.30 72.81
CA LEU A 159 -4.14 14.87 72.65
C LEU A 159 -2.74 14.29 72.37
N GLU A 160 -2.33 13.33 73.19
CA GLU A 160 -1.03 12.67 73.11
C GLU A 160 -1.29 11.19 72.81
N SER A 161 -0.70 10.65 71.74
CA SER A 161 -0.85 9.24 71.34
C SER A 161 -2.30 8.85 71.02
N LEU A 162 -2.79 9.15 69.81
CA LEU A 162 -4.07 8.63 69.28
C LEU A 162 -3.79 7.63 68.17
N ARG A 163 -4.32 6.42 68.26
CA ARG A 163 -4.23 5.40 67.21
C ARG A 163 -5.62 5.13 66.65
N PHE A 164 -5.72 5.15 65.33
CA PHE A 164 -6.91 4.81 64.59
C PHE A 164 -6.63 3.54 63.79
N HIS A 165 -7.29 2.46 64.17
CA HIS A 165 -7.18 1.16 63.54
C HIS A 165 -8.32 1.00 62.54
N TYR A 166 -7.98 0.85 61.27
CA TYR A 166 -8.92 0.58 60.20
C TYR A 166 -8.77 -0.86 59.72
N LYS A 167 -9.89 -1.53 59.52
CA LYS A 167 -9.94 -2.88 58.95
C LYS A 167 -11.09 -2.98 57.95
N ASP A 168 -10.78 -3.37 56.73
CA ASP A 168 -11.78 -3.69 55.71
C ASP A 168 -11.80 -5.20 55.44
N ALA A 169 -12.93 -5.84 55.75
CA ALA A 169 -13.15 -7.26 55.49
C ALA A 169 -14.12 -7.52 54.33
N SER A 170 -14.50 -6.50 53.53
CA SER A 170 -15.31 -6.69 52.32
C SER A 170 -14.50 -7.23 51.15
N LEU A 171 -13.18 -7.04 51.16
CA LEU A 171 -12.26 -7.52 50.13
C LEU A 171 -11.96 -9.02 50.28
N ALA A 172 -11.58 -9.67 49.17
CA ALA A 172 -11.12 -11.07 49.19
C ALA A 172 -9.91 -11.30 50.11
N THR A 173 -9.01 -10.31 50.19
CA THR A 173 -7.95 -10.24 51.20
C THR A 173 -8.21 -9.03 52.11
N PRO A 174 -8.44 -9.21 53.42
CA PRO A 174 -8.76 -8.09 54.31
C PRO A 174 -7.63 -7.06 54.34
N TYR A 175 -7.99 -5.78 54.24
CA TYR A 175 -7.06 -4.66 54.34
C TYR A 175 -7.05 -4.12 55.77
N GLU A 176 -5.87 -3.94 56.37
CA GLU A 176 -5.73 -3.40 57.72
C GLU A 176 -4.69 -2.27 57.72
N GLU A 177 -5.03 -1.13 58.31
CA GLU A 177 -4.15 0.04 58.39
C GLU A 177 -4.28 0.69 59.77
N THR A 178 -3.18 1.22 60.33
CA THR A 178 -3.21 1.94 61.60
C THR A 178 -2.62 3.33 61.43
N LEU A 179 -3.41 4.37 61.69
CA LEU A 179 -2.95 5.76 61.70
C LEU A 179 -2.64 6.16 63.14
N ALA A 180 -1.40 6.57 63.43
CA ALA A 180 -1.01 7.04 64.75
C ALA A 180 -0.71 8.54 64.74
N ILE A 181 -1.35 9.29 65.64
CA ILE A 181 -1.11 10.71 65.93
C ILE A 181 -0.25 10.79 67.19
N ASP A 182 1.00 11.22 67.07
CA ASP A 182 1.90 11.34 68.22
C ASP A 182 1.46 12.46 69.17
N ARG A 183 1.12 13.63 68.60
CA ARG A 183 0.68 14.79 69.36
C ARG A 183 -0.28 15.66 68.56
N PHE A 184 -1.31 16.12 69.24
CA PHE A 184 -2.31 17.05 68.76
C PHE A 184 -2.46 18.18 69.79
N HIS A 185 -2.42 19.42 69.33
CA HIS A 185 -2.66 20.60 70.17
C HIS A 185 -3.72 21.51 69.54
N GLY A 186 -4.69 21.93 70.33
CA GLY A 186 -5.69 22.93 69.97
C GLY A 186 -5.75 24.04 71.02
N ARG A 187 -6.12 25.26 70.63
CA ARG A 187 -6.24 26.42 71.54
C ARG A 187 -7.56 27.14 71.30
N ASP A 188 -8.12 27.71 72.37
CA ASP A 188 -9.33 28.57 72.36
C ASP A 188 -10.56 27.99 71.60
N ILE A 189 -10.88 26.70 71.82
CA ILE A 189 -12.04 26.01 71.24
C ILE A 189 -13.33 26.41 71.99
N GLY A 190 -14.14 27.34 71.48
CA GLY A 190 -15.38 27.68 72.18
C GLY A 190 -16.43 28.49 71.43
N THR A 191 -17.69 28.38 71.86
CA THR A 191 -18.89 28.89 71.17
C THR A 191 -19.16 30.40 71.35
N VAL A 192 -18.19 31.20 71.80
CA VAL A 192 -18.38 32.65 72.07
C VAL A 192 -17.16 33.49 71.68
N GLU A 193 -17.39 34.58 70.95
CA GLU A 193 -16.34 35.52 70.52
C GLU A 193 -15.81 36.42 71.65
N LYS A 194 -14.57 36.88 71.47
CA LYS A 194 -13.82 37.76 72.36
C LYS A 194 -14.36 39.20 72.27
N ARG A 195 -15.22 39.56 73.22
CA ARG A 195 -15.81 40.91 73.36
C ARG A 195 -14.74 42.01 73.49
N GLY A 196 -14.59 42.85 72.46
CA GLY A 196 -13.89 44.13 72.58
C GLY A 196 -13.37 44.72 71.27
N ILE A 197 -14.26 45.35 70.48
CA ILE A 197 -14.18 46.68 69.84
C ILE A 197 -15.49 46.85 69.02
N SER A 198 -15.93 48.10 68.89
CA SER A 198 -17.26 48.56 68.47
C SER A 198 -17.56 48.41 66.96
N GLU A 199 -18.86 48.25 66.68
CA GLU A 199 -19.63 48.51 65.45
C GLU A 199 -19.72 47.44 64.34
N ALA A 200 -20.98 47.29 63.89
CA ALA A 200 -21.57 46.49 62.82
C ALA A 200 -21.91 45.02 63.13
N ASN A 201 -23.22 44.75 63.08
CA ASN A 201 -23.86 43.45 63.24
C ASN A 201 -23.46 42.48 62.11
N THR A 202 -22.70 41.45 62.45
CA THR A 202 -22.94 40.03 62.13
C THR A 202 -22.10 39.22 63.11
N ALA A 203 -22.75 38.43 63.96
CA ALA A 203 -22.08 37.53 64.89
C ALA A 203 -21.60 36.30 64.11
N GLU A 204 -20.37 36.33 63.60
CA GLU A 204 -19.70 35.14 63.09
C GLU A 204 -18.82 34.59 64.23
N ALA A 205 -19.19 33.42 64.75
CA ALA A 205 -18.41 32.75 65.78
C ALA A 205 -17.18 32.10 65.14
N ALA A 206 -16.14 32.88 64.85
CA ALA A 206 -14.89 32.34 64.29
C ALA A 206 -14.05 31.68 65.40
N PHE A 207 -13.92 30.34 65.37
CA PHE A 207 -12.99 29.60 66.23
C PHE A 207 -11.65 29.58 65.50
N HIS A 208 -10.59 30.06 66.15
CA HIS A 208 -9.25 30.03 65.58
C HIS A 208 -8.52 28.79 66.12
N TRP A 209 -8.45 27.73 65.33
CA TRP A 209 -7.64 26.56 65.67
C TRP A 209 -6.31 26.65 64.91
N ASP A 210 -5.22 26.34 65.61
CA ASP A 210 -3.91 26.16 64.98
C ASP A 210 -3.57 24.68 65.19
N PHE A 211 -3.71 23.90 64.14
CA PHE A 211 -3.45 22.47 64.14
C PHE A 211 -2.09 22.22 63.50
N ASP A 212 -1.24 21.47 64.18
CA ASP A 212 -0.02 20.91 63.64
C ASP A 212 0.09 19.49 64.22
N GLY A 213 0.02 18.50 63.34
CA GLY A 213 0.10 17.09 63.69
C GLY A 213 0.71 16.29 62.54
N GLU A 214 1.57 15.36 62.88
CA GLU A 214 2.11 14.36 61.96
C GLU A 214 1.48 13.01 62.33
N LEU A 215 0.83 12.39 61.35
CA LEU A 215 0.28 11.05 61.43
C LEU A 215 1.24 10.07 60.76
N SER A 216 1.72 9.07 61.49
CA SER A 216 2.41 7.94 60.88
C SER A 216 1.40 6.86 60.52
N THR A 217 1.47 6.34 59.31
CA THR A 217 0.68 5.18 58.86
C THR A 217 1.41 3.88 59.24
N GLY A 218 0.68 2.76 59.34
CA GLY A 218 1.25 1.43 59.54
C GLY A 218 2.10 1.00 58.35
N SER A 219 1.82 1.56 57.16
CA SER A 219 2.64 1.44 55.96
C SER A 219 3.93 2.30 55.96
N GLY A 220 4.16 3.12 56.99
CA GLY A 220 5.37 3.94 57.14
C GLY A 220 5.32 5.31 56.45
N ALA A 221 4.16 5.70 55.91
CA ALA A 221 3.92 7.02 55.33
C ALA A 221 3.68 8.07 56.42
N ALA A 222 3.93 9.34 56.10
CA ALA A 222 3.65 10.46 57.00
C ALA A 222 2.56 11.35 56.39
N LEU A 223 1.44 11.49 57.11
CA LEU A 223 0.39 12.46 56.81
C LEU A 223 0.56 13.66 57.74
N LYS A 224 1.11 14.74 57.21
CA LYS A 224 1.19 16.03 57.90
C LYS A 224 -0.11 16.76 57.72
N VAL A 225 -0.65 17.30 58.79
CA VAL A 225 -1.86 18.08 58.76
C VAL A 225 -1.62 19.39 59.49
N SER A 226 -1.83 20.50 58.80
CA SER A 226 -1.46 21.83 59.29
C SER A 226 -2.50 22.90 58.99
N GLY A 227 -2.71 23.79 59.96
CA GLY A 227 -3.57 24.98 59.87
C GLY A 227 -5.07 24.70 59.85
N GLY A 228 -5.86 25.62 60.42
CA GLY A 228 -7.29 25.67 60.14
C GLY A 228 -8.14 26.51 61.08
N ALA A 229 -8.73 27.60 60.59
CA ALA A 229 -9.83 28.24 61.28
C ALA A 229 -11.09 27.36 61.11
N LEU A 230 -11.66 26.88 62.22
CA LEU A 230 -12.95 26.21 62.24
C LEU A 230 -14.00 27.19 62.77
N SER A 231 -14.90 27.71 61.95
CA SER A 231 -16.11 28.36 62.46
C SER A 231 -17.21 27.30 62.63
N LEU A 232 -18.08 27.39 63.65
CA LEU A 232 -19.27 26.52 63.80
C LEU A 232 -20.59 27.27 63.58
N ALA A 233 -20.55 28.59 63.38
CA ALA A 233 -21.71 29.40 63.06
C ALA A 233 -21.29 30.65 62.26
N PRO A 234 -21.27 30.59 60.91
CA PRO A 234 -21.54 29.41 60.07
C PRO A 234 -20.42 28.37 60.13
N TRP A 235 -20.66 27.12 59.71
CA TRP A 235 -19.56 26.13 59.67
C TRP A 235 -18.57 26.51 58.58
N HIS A 236 -17.32 26.85 58.92
CA HIS A 236 -16.24 27.08 57.96
C HIS A 236 -15.05 26.24 58.41
N PHE A 237 -14.48 25.42 57.55
CA PHE A 237 -13.36 24.54 57.87
C PHE A 237 -12.32 24.63 56.77
N LYS A 238 -11.13 25.15 57.09
CA LYS A 238 -9.98 25.14 56.19
C LYS A 238 -8.90 24.25 56.76
N ILE A 239 -8.37 23.32 55.99
CA ILE A 239 -7.34 22.38 56.44
C ILE A 239 -6.31 22.17 55.33
N LYS A 240 -5.04 22.00 55.68
CA LYS A 240 -4.00 21.57 54.74
C LYS A 240 -3.51 20.20 55.12
N THR A 241 -3.53 19.27 54.17
CA THR A 241 -3.06 17.90 54.33
C THR A 241 -1.94 17.62 53.34
N GLU A 242 -0.86 16.98 53.81
CA GLU A 242 0.28 16.58 52.98
C GLU A 242 0.65 15.14 53.33
N LEU A 243 0.48 14.23 52.37
CA LEU A 243 0.87 12.83 52.49
C LEU A 243 2.16 12.61 51.70
N LEU A 244 3.16 12.03 52.36
CA LEU A 244 4.46 11.75 51.76
C LEU A 244 4.76 10.25 51.79
N GLY A 245 5.07 9.68 50.62
CA GLY A 245 5.69 8.38 50.48
C GLY A 245 4.80 7.19 50.81
N PHE A 246 3.49 7.27 50.58
CA PHE A 246 2.58 6.15 50.85
C PHE A 246 2.82 5.01 49.86
N PRO A 247 3.27 3.82 50.28
CA PRO A 247 3.64 2.76 49.36
C PRO A 247 2.40 2.19 48.65
N LEU A 248 2.38 2.22 47.31
CA LEU A 248 1.26 1.71 46.50
C LEU A 248 0.99 0.23 46.73
N ARG A 249 2.04 -0.54 47.08
CA ARG A 249 1.93 -1.96 47.44
C ARG A 249 0.99 -2.20 48.64
N SER A 250 0.80 -1.22 49.52
CA SER A 250 -0.20 -1.33 50.59
C SER A 250 -1.63 -1.42 50.06
N LEU A 251 -1.90 -0.95 48.84
CA LEU A 251 -3.20 -1.02 48.17
C LEU A 251 -3.36 -2.25 47.28
N GLN A 252 -2.39 -3.17 47.25
CA GLN A 252 -2.44 -4.39 46.43
C GLN A 252 -3.76 -5.19 46.59
N PRO A 253 -4.35 -5.34 47.80
CA PRO A 253 -5.66 -5.99 47.95
C PRO A 253 -6.78 -5.39 47.07
N PHE A 254 -6.74 -4.09 46.81
CA PHE A 254 -7.70 -3.41 45.94
C PHE A 254 -7.36 -3.59 44.45
N VAL A 255 -6.07 -3.62 44.11
CA VAL A 255 -5.60 -3.87 42.74
C VAL A 255 -5.95 -5.30 42.31
N ASP A 256 -5.77 -6.27 43.21
CA ASP A 256 -6.01 -7.68 42.98
C ASP A 256 -7.48 -8.02 42.65
N GLU A 257 -8.44 -7.14 42.97
CA GLU A 257 -9.84 -7.31 42.57
C GLU A 257 -10.08 -7.00 41.10
N ALA A 258 -9.29 -6.10 40.50
CA ALA A 258 -9.49 -5.63 39.13
C ALA A 258 -8.51 -6.28 38.14
N VAL A 259 -7.24 -6.42 38.52
CA VAL A 259 -6.15 -6.81 37.61
C VAL A 259 -5.21 -7.79 38.32
N GLU A 260 -4.78 -8.82 37.61
CA GLU A 260 -3.69 -9.71 38.03
C GLU A 260 -2.32 -9.06 37.75
N ALA A 261 -2.02 -7.97 38.45
CA ALA A 261 -0.73 -7.28 38.36
C ALA A 261 -0.30 -6.73 39.72
N GLU A 262 0.98 -6.82 40.03
CA GLU A 262 1.60 -6.13 41.15
C GLU A 262 1.87 -4.67 40.80
N VAL A 263 1.56 -3.77 41.73
CA VAL A 263 1.86 -2.34 41.59
C VAL A 263 2.80 -1.90 42.71
N ALA A 264 3.98 -1.44 42.31
CA ALA A 264 4.95 -0.82 43.20
C ALA A 264 5.01 0.70 42.99
N GLY A 265 5.65 1.40 43.92
CA GLY A 265 5.83 2.85 43.89
C GLY A 265 5.29 3.53 45.13
N THR A 266 5.29 4.86 45.11
CA THR A 266 4.81 5.69 46.21
C THR A 266 3.79 6.70 45.73
N PHE A 267 2.77 6.95 46.55
CA PHE A 267 1.74 7.94 46.36
C PHE A 267 1.94 9.09 47.34
N GLY A 268 1.66 10.30 46.88
CA GLY A 268 1.68 11.49 47.70
C GLY A 268 0.65 12.50 47.23
N PHE A 269 0.26 13.38 48.15
CA PHE A 269 -0.57 14.53 47.82
C PHE A 269 -0.23 15.71 48.72
N LYS A 270 -0.58 16.89 48.25
CA LYS A 270 -0.57 18.12 49.03
C LYS A 270 -1.84 18.89 48.72
N LEU A 271 -2.81 18.86 49.63
CA LEU A 271 -4.14 19.37 49.40
C LEU A 271 -4.52 20.41 50.46
N THR A 272 -5.31 21.38 50.05
CA THR A 272 -5.99 22.35 50.90
C THR A 272 -7.49 22.17 50.71
N GLN A 273 -8.20 21.75 51.74
CA GLN A 273 -9.65 21.62 51.71
C GLN A 273 -10.30 22.81 52.44
N ASN A 274 -11.29 23.46 51.83
CA ASN A 274 -12.15 24.43 52.49
C ASN A 274 -13.61 23.99 52.39
N VAL A 275 -14.31 23.90 53.53
CA VAL A 275 -15.74 23.57 53.62
C VAL A 275 -16.47 24.76 54.23
N GLU A 276 -17.49 25.27 53.54
CA GLU A 276 -18.32 26.39 53.98
C GLU A 276 -19.79 25.99 53.98
N LEU A 277 -20.42 25.96 55.15
CA LEU A 277 -21.84 25.67 55.31
C LEU A 277 -22.62 26.98 55.47
N SER A 278 -23.49 27.26 54.51
CA SER A 278 -24.36 28.44 54.52
C SER A 278 -25.83 28.02 54.61
N GLU A 279 -26.75 28.98 54.79
CA GLU A 279 -28.21 28.73 54.68
C GLU A 279 -28.60 28.13 53.32
N SER A 280 -27.75 28.29 52.30
CA SER A 280 -27.95 27.80 50.93
C SER A 280 -27.31 26.44 50.61
N GLY A 281 -26.64 25.80 51.59
CA GLY A 281 -25.96 24.50 51.45
C GLY A 281 -24.46 24.54 51.75
N ALA A 282 -23.82 23.37 51.66
CA ALA A 282 -22.38 23.17 51.84
C ALA A 282 -21.61 23.44 50.54
N THR A 283 -20.53 24.21 50.63
CA THR A 283 -19.57 24.42 49.54
C THR A 283 -18.25 23.77 49.96
N ILE A 284 -17.80 22.76 49.22
CA ILE A 284 -16.54 22.06 49.47
C ILE A 284 -15.60 22.41 48.31
N THR A 285 -14.48 23.04 48.64
CA THR A 285 -13.41 23.34 47.68
C THR A 285 -12.16 22.56 48.07
N VAL A 286 -11.52 21.91 47.11
CA VAL A 286 -10.24 21.20 47.30
C VAL A 286 -9.25 21.76 46.30
N ALA A 287 -8.06 22.15 46.75
CA ALA A 287 -7.00 22.63 45.87
C ALA A 287 -5.65 22.02 46.21
N GLY A 288 -4.84 21.66 45.21
CA GLY A 288 -3.48 21.18 45.44
C GLY A 288 -2.97 20.21 44.39
N ASP A 289 -2.03 19.37 44.78
CA ASP A 289 -1.29 18.48 43.88
C ASP A 289 -1.39 17.03 44.36
N ILE A 290 -1.45 16.09 43.40
CA ILE A 290 -1.44 14.65 43.66
C ILE A 290 -0.40 14.02 42.75
N GLY A 291 0.33 13.02 43.23
CA GLY A 291 1.27 12.31 42.38
C GLY A 291 1.63 10.92 42.85
N VAL A 292 2.16 10.16 41.91
CA VAL A 292 2.81 8.88 42.16
C VAL A 292 4.23 8.92 41.61
N GLU A 293 5.16 8.28 42.33
CA GLU A 293 6.58 8.25 42.00
C GLU A 293 7.12 6.82 42.03
N GLY A 294 7.98 6.50 41.06
CA GLY A 294 8.64 5.20 40.91
C GLY A 294 7.67 4.06 40.71
N VAL A 295 6.66 4.24 39.85
CA VAL A 295 5.63 3.23 39.63
C VAL A 295 6.14 2.14 38.70
N GLU A 296 5.86 0.90 39.07
CA GLU A 296 6.14 -0.29 38.28
C GLU A 296 4.90 -1.19 38.34
N VAL A 297 4.44 -1.60 37.15
CA VAL A 297 3.31 -2.51 36.95
C VAL A 297 3.84 -3.77 36.29
N SER A 298 3.77 -4.90 36.99
CA SER A 298 4.36 -6.17 36.55
C SER A 298 3.50 -7.37 36.97
N ASP A 299 3.62 -8.48 36.26
CA ASP A 299 3.19 -9.80 36.74
C ASP A 299 4.40 -10.70 37.04
N GLU A 300 4.18 -12.00 37.23
CA GLU A 300 5.28 -12.97 37.47
C GLU A 300 6.21 -13.16 36.25
N VAL A 301 5.79 -12.74 35.05
CA VAL A 301 6.43 -13.04 33.76
C VAL A 301 7.11 -11.81 33.15
N GLN A 302 6.50 -10.63 33.26
CA GLN A 302 6.97 -9.41 32.63
C GLN A 302 6.57 -8.12 33.36
N THR A 303 7.29 -7.06 33.03
CA THR A 303 6.95 -5.70 33.44
C THR A 303 6.20 -5.02 32.30
N PHE A 304 4.99 -4.53 32.54
CA PHE A 304 4.15 -3.91 31.50
C PHE A 304 4.43 -2.43 31.34
N ALA A 305 4.61 -1.74 32.46
CA ALA A 305 4.78 -0.30 32.50
C ALA A 305 5.61 0.15 33.70
N VAL A 306 6.49 1.11 33.48
CA VAL A 306 7.26 1.79 34.53
C VAL A 306 7.22 3.29 34.26
N TRP A 307 7.15 4.13 35.28
CA TRP A 307 7.37 5.57 35.11
C TRP A 307 7.96 6.20 36.36
N GLN A 308 8.73 7.27 36.17
CA GLN A 308 9.40 7.95 37.28
C GLN A 308 8.41 8.78 38.09
N THR A 309 7.62 9.61 37.43
CA THR A 309 6.62 10.45 38.11
C THR A 309 5.37 10.56 37.26
N LEU A 310 4.20 10.54 37.90
CA LEU A 310 2.94 11.01 37.35
C LEU A 310 2.37 12.03 38.33
N ARG A 311 2.23 13.29 37.93
CA ARG A 311 1.74 14.38 38.77
C ARG A 311 0.54 15.06 38.14
N LEU A 312 -0.47 15.31 38.98
CA LEU A 312 -1.59 16.20 38.71
C LEU A 312 -1.35 17.46 39.54
N GLU A 313 -1.05 18.55 38.86
CA GLU A 313 -0.69 19.84 39.46
C GLU A 313 -1.85 20.83 39.34
N GLY A 314 -2.03 21.67 40.37
CA GLY A 314 -2.99 22.76 40.34
C GLY A 314 -4.46 22.30 40.31
N ILE A 315 -4.77 21.16 40.93
CA ILE A 315 -6.14 20.65 41.06
C ILE A 315 -6.99 21.69 41.78
N GLN A 316 -8.20 21.95 41.28
CA GLN A 316 -9.23 22.75 41.90
C GLN A 316 -10.58 22.06 41.73
N LEU A 317 -11.16 21.58 42.82
CA LEU A 317 -12.47 20.94 42.84
C LEU A 317 -13.45 21.81 43.62
N ASN A 318 -14.61 22.14 43.04
CA ASN A 318 -15.76 22.71 43.72
C ASN A 318 -16.92 21.71 43.70
N ALA A 319 -17.14 21.01 44.80
CA ALA A 319 -18.14 19.95 44.87
C ALA A 319 -19.59 20.47 44.75
N ARG A 320 -19.83 21.75 45.06
CA ARG A 320 -21.17 22.34 44.96
C ARG A 320 -21.52 22.70 43.52
N GLU A 321 -20.55 23.25 42.81
CA GLU A 321 -20.68 23.58 41.38
C GLU A 321 -20.44 22.35 40.49
N MET A 322 -20.00 21.23 41.08
CA MET A 322 -19.59 20.02 40.39
C MET A 322 -18.50 20.31 39.35
N GLU A 323 -17.53 21.16 39.71
CA GLU A 323 -16.49 21.65 38.80
C GLU A 323 -15.11 21.14 39.24
N LEU A 324 -14.33 20.58 38.31
CA LEU A 324 -12.96 20.10 38.49
C LEU A 324 -12.04 20.73 37.45
N ALA A 325 -11.07 21.53 37.86
CA ALA A 325 -10.00 22.03 37.01
C ALA A 325 -8.66 21.41 37.40
N VAL A 326 -7.83 21.07 36.43
CA VAL A 326 -6.45 20.59 36.61
C VAL A 326 -5.53 21.40 35.70
N GLU A 327 -4.50 22.04 36.25
CA GLU A 327 -3.58 22.88 35.47
C GLU A 327 -2.67 22.01 34.58
N ARG A 328 -2.12 20.94 35.15
CA ARG A 328 -1.19 20.09 34.41
C ARG A 328 -1.22 18.65 34.87
N ILE A 329 -1.23 17.74 33.90
CA ILE A 329 -0.91 16.33 34.10
C ILE A 329 0.47 16.08 33.48
N ALA A 330 1.44 15.68 34.28
CA ALA A 330 2.81 15.44 33.85
C ALA A 330 3.21 13.98 34.10
N LEU A 331 3.61 13.27 33.05
CA LEU A 331 4.14 11.91 33.09
C LEU A 331 5.61 11.93 32.64
N GLU A 332 6.52 11.53 33.52
CA GLU A 332 7.96 11.58 33.30
C GLU A 332 8.58 10.19 33.19
N ALA A 333 9.36 10.02 32.13
CA ALA A 333 10.08 8.80 31.77
C ALA A 333 9.20 7.52 31.81
N PRO A 334 8.00 7.51 31.19
CA PRO A 334 7.25 6.27 31.08
C PRO A 334 7.93 5.31 30.11
N ALA A 335 8.04 4.04 30.50
CA ALA A 335 8.56 2.95 29.70
C ALA A 335 7.48 1.86 29.64
N PHE A 336 7.03 1.54 28.43
CA PHE A 336 6.04 0.50 28.18
C PHE A 336 6.65 -0.66 27.40
N GLU A 337 6.20 -1.88 27.69
CA GLU A 337 6.54 -3.08 26.93
C GLU A 337 5.27 -3.65 26.31
N SER A 338 5.29 -3.83 24.99
CA SER A 338 4.15 -4.34 24.22
C SER A 338 4.59 -5.49 23.33
N VAL A 339 3.96 -6.64 23.52
CA VAL A 339 4.25 -7.86 22.76
C VAL A 339 2.99 -8.34 22.09
N LEU A 340 3.02 -8.46 20.76
CA LEU A 340 1.99 -9.14 19.97
C LEU A 340 2.32 -10.63 19.93
N LEU A 341 1.41 -11.47 20.41
CA LEU A 341 1.56 -12.92 20.45
C LEU A 341 1.41 -13.56 19.06
N PRO A 342 1.80 -14.84 18.86
CA PRO A 342 1.67 -15.53 17.57
C PRO A 342 0.25 -15.61 17.00
N ASP A 343 -0.79 -15.40 17.81
CA ASP A 343 -2.19 -15.33 17.39
C ASP A 343 -2.66 -13.90 17.05
N GLY A 344 -1.76 -12.91 17.13
CA GLY A 344 -2.05 -11.50 16.90
C GLY A 344 -2.69 -10.78 18.09
N SER A 345 -2.84 -11.43 19.25
CA SER A 345 -3.37 -10.80 20.45
C SER A 345 -2.27 -10.05 21.23
N PRO A 346 -2.54 -8.85 21.79
CA PRO A 346 -1.57 -8.17 22.64
C PRO A 346 -1.47 -8.89 23.98
N ARG A 347 -0.25 -9.05 24.50
CA ARG A 347 -0.05 -9.50 25.87
C ARG A 347 -0.37 -8.36 26.84
N LEU A 348 -1.46 -8.50 27.58
CA LEU A 348 -1.95 -7.53 28.56
C LEU A 348 -2.04 -8.18 29.95
N PRO A 349 -2.02 -7.39 31.03
CA PRO A 349 -2.35 -7.90 32.37
C PRO A 349 -3.73 -8.54 32.37
N ALA A 350 -3.88 -9.71 32.98
CA ALA A 350 -5.19 -10.39 33.01
C ALA A 350 -6.19 -9.59 33.86
N LEU A 351 -7.26 -9.11 33.23
CA LEU A 351 -8.36 -8.45 33.92
C LEU A 351 -9.28 -9.53 34.53
N LYS A 352 -9.58 -9.43 35.83
CA LYS A 352 -10.50 -10.36 36.51
C LYS A 352 -11.96 -10.01 36.15
N SER A 353 -12.41 -10.63 35.06
CA SER A 353 -13.78 -10.80 34.55
C SER A 353 -14.77 -9.60 34.57
N GLU A 354 -15.29 -9.33 33.36
CA GLU A 354 -16.46 -8.50 33.00
C GLU A 354 -17.80 -8.86 33.69
N GLU A 355 -17.91 -10.00 34.39
CA GLU A 355 -19.19 -10.46 34.96
C GLU A 355 -19.68 -9.63 36.16
N ALA A 356 -18.78 -8.92 36.85
CA ALA A 356 -19.14 -8.05 37.98
C ALA A 356 -19.79 -6.72 37.54
N VAL A 357 -19.46 -6.23 36.34
CA VAL A 357 -20.01 -4.96 35.83
C VAL A 357 -21.37 -5.18 35.15
N ALA A 358 -21.58 -6.32 34.48
CA ALA A 358 -22.85 -6.65 33.84
C ALA A 358 -23.99 -6.99 34.83
N SER A 359 -23.66 -7.33 36.08
CA SER A 359 -24.65 -7.73 37.09
C SER A 359 -25.14 -6.59 38.01
N SER A 360 -24.59 -5.38 37.88
CA SER A 360 -25.03 -4.18 38.63
C SER A 360 -25.84 -3.19 37.79
N SER A 361 -26.01 -3.42 36.47
CA SER A 361 -26.74 -2.51 35.57
C SER A 361 -28.19 -2.92 35.26
N SER A 362 -28.81 -3.80 36.05
CA SER A 362 -30.26 -4.09 35.95
C SER A 362 -31.10 -3.30 36.98
N GLY A 363 -30.69 -2.06 37.26
CA GLY A 363 -31.51 -1.05 37.89
C GLY A 363 -31.68 0.10 36.90
N GLU A 364 -32.81 0.12 36.20
CA GLU A 364 -33.24 1.22 35.34
C GLU A 364 -33.60 2.44 36.22
N ASP A 365 -32.60 3.08 36.81
CA ASP A 365 -32.69 4.48 37.18
C ASP A 365 -31.75 5.21 36.23
N LYS A 366 -32.33 5.98 35.29
CA LYS A 366 -31.60 7.00 34.55
C LYS A 366 -31.05 7.97 35.59
N ALA A 367 -29.82 7.72 36.04
CA ALA A 367 -29.00 8.72 36.68
C ALA A 367 -29.04 9.94 35.75
N THR A 368 -29.70 10.99 36.23
CA THR A 368 -29.71 12.28 35.56
C THR A 368 -28.25 12.68 35.49
N ALA A 369 -27.69 12.76 34.27
CA ALA A 369 -26.32 13.22 34.08
C ALA A 369 -26.21 14.58 34.79
N GLY A 370 -25.52 14.60 35.93
CA GLY A 370 -25.32 15.82 36.70
C GLY A 370 -24.48 16.80 35.87
N ASN A 371 -24.65 18.09 36.12
CA ASN A 371 -23.92 19.19 35.47
C ASN A 371 -22.42 19.23 35.88
N PHE A 372 -21.71 18.09 35.86
CA PHE A 372 -20.30 18.03 36.21
C PHE A 372 -19.45 18.64 35.10
N LYS A 373 -18.60 19.61 35.45
CA LYS A 373 -17.69 20.30 34.52
C LYS A 373 -16.26 19.92 34.84
N ALA A 374 -15.48 19.54 33.85
CA ALA A 374 -14.06 19.22 34.03
C ALA A 374 -13.18 19.98 33.01
N SER A 375 -12.04 20.50 33.42
CA SER A 375 -11.06 21.11 32.52
C SER A 375 -9.64 20.68 32.86
N ILE A 376 -8.82 20.43 31.83
CA ILE A 376 -7.41 20.10 31.96
C ILE A 376 -6.64 21.08 31.07
N ASP A 377 -5.84 21.96 31.65
CA ASP A 377 -5.14 22.98 30.85
C ASP A 377 -4.01 22.36 30.01
N SER A 378 -3.30 21.35 30.55
CA SER A 378 -2.24 20.65 29.80
C SER A 378 -2.00 19.21 30.25
N VAL A 379 -1.61 18.35 29.30
CA VAL A 379 -1.08 17.00 29.53
C VAL A 379 0.27 16.89 28.84
N VAL A 380 1.30 16.48 29.58
CA VAL A 380 2.68 16.39 29.08
C VAL A 380 3.26 15.02 29.41
N VAL A 381 3.82 14.35 28.41
CA VAL A 381 4.67 13.17 28.55
C VAL A 381 6.08 13.54 28.12
N SER A 382 7.08 13.19 28.94
CA SER A 382 8.48 13.49 28.63
C SER A 382 9.37 12.27 28.83
N GLN A 383 10.41 12.13 28.01
CA GLN A 383 11.38 11.03 28.03
C GLN A 383 10.74 9.64 27.93
N GLY A 384 9.61 9.52 27.24
CA GLY A 384 8.91 8.25 27.12
C GLY A 384 9.66 7.24 26.23
N ARG A 385 9.46 5.96 26.52
CA ARG A 385 9.98 4.82 25.77
C ARG A 385 8.91 3.75 25.58
N LEU A 386 8.94 3.08 24.43
CA LEU A 386 8.07 1.95 24.13
C LEU A 386 8.90 0.87 23.45
N SER A 387 9.01 -0.29 24.09
CA SER A 387 9.51 -1.51 23.46
C SER A 387 8.34 -2.23 22.80
N PHE A 388 8.46 -2.55 21.52
CA PHE A 388 7.44 -3.27 20.76
C PHE A 388 8.04 -4.50 20.10
N GLU A 389 7.43 -5.65 20.35
CA GLU A 389 7.76 -6.93 19.72
C GLU A 389 6.51 -7.50 19.04
N ASP A 390 6.64 -7.93 17.78
CA ASP A 390 5.59 -8.60 17.01
C ASP A 390 6.02 -10.03 16.68
N GLN A 391 5.45 -10.99 17.42
CA GLN A 391 5.69 -12.43 17.24
C GLN A 391 4.67 -13.10 16.30
N SER A 392 3.77 -12.33 15.68
CA SER A 392 2.79 -12.86 14.72
C SER A 392 3.39 -13.11 13.33
N LEU A 393 4.56 -12.52 13.06
CA LEU A 393 5.30 -12.63 11.82
C LEU A 393 6.15 -13.91 11.76
N SER A 394 6.53 -14.34 10.56
CA SER A 394 7.42 -15.50 10.37
C SER A 394 8.82 -15.28 10.93
N ASP A 395 9.33 -14.05 10.84
CA ASP A 395 10.50 -13.55 11.54
C ASP A 395 10.02 -12.47 12.53
N PRO A 396 10.20 -12.63 13.86
CA PRO A 396 9.74 -11.64 14.83
C PRO A 396 10.32 -10.26 14.57
N PHE A 397 9.48 -9.22 14.69
CA PHE A 397 9.89 -7.83 14.59
C PHE A 397 10.08 -7.24 15.98
N GLU A 398 11.17 -6.53 16.21
CA GLU A 398 11.47 -5.86 17.48
C GLU A 398 11.93 -4.43 17.20
N THR A 399 11.41 -3.47 17.96
CA THR A 399 11.85 -2.06 17.90
C THR A 399 11.70 -1.38 19.25
N GLU A 400 12.62 -0.45 19.54
CA GLU A 400 12.49 0.50 20.64
C GLU A 400 12.14 1.87 20.08
N ILE A 401 11.09 2.48 20.62
CA ILE A 401 10.69 3.86 20.36
C ILE A 401 11.18 4.68 21.55
N GLU A 402 12.00 5.69 21.29
CA GLU A 402 12.67 6.49 22.32
C GLU A 402 12.27 7.97 22.24
N ASN A 403 12.53 8.71 23.32
CA ASN A 403 12.32 10.15 23.42
C ASN A 403 10.90 10.57 23.02
N ILE A 404 9.90 9.83 23.48
CA ILE A 404 8.49 10.17 23.29
C ILE A 404 8.20 11.42 24.13
N GLU A 405 8.05 12.54 23.44
CA GLU A 405 7.64 13.83 23.97
C GLU A 405 6.23 14.13 23.45
N LEU A 406 5.24 14.17 24.34
CA LEU A 406 3.86 14.48 24.00
C LEU A 406 3.43 15.71 24.80
N SER A 407 2.80 16.67 24.14
CA SER A 407 2.16 17.78 24.81
C SER A 407 0.80 18.05 24.20
N LEU A 408 -0.23 18.04 25.04
CA LEU A 408 -1.61 18.32 24.72
C LEU A 408 -2.06 19.54 25.54
N SER A 409 -2.51 20.60 24.87
CA SER A 409 -2.86 21.88 25.51
C SER A 409 -4.33 22.24 25.32
N ALA A 410 -4.89 22.94 26.31
CA ALA A 410 -6.20 23.59 26.31
C ALA A 410 -7.44 22.68 26.26
N LEU A 411 -7.41 21.51 26.93
CA LEU A 411 -8.57 20.60 27.01
C LEU A 411 -9.68 21.17 27.91
N GLN A 412 -10.49 22.05 27.35
CA GLN A 412 -11.74 22.49 27.98
C GLN A 412 -12.83 21.47 27.67
N ALA A 413 -13.08 20.52 28.57
CA ALA A 413 -14.14 19.54 28.39
C ALA A 413 -15.47 20.12 28.90
N ALA A 414 -16.19 20.81 28.03
CA ALA A 414 -17.56 21.24 28.32
C ALA A 414 -18.54 20.17 27.84
N GLN A 415 -19.46 19.74 28.71
CA GLN A 415 -20.56 18.88 28.28
C GLN A 415 -21.55 19.70 27.45
N VAL A 416 -21.58 19.47 26.14
CA VAL A 416 -22.56 20.05 25.21
C VAL A 416 -23.39 18.89 24.67
N ASP A 417 -24.71 18.91 24.90
CA ASP A 417 -25.65 17.86 24.45
C ASP A 417 -25.27 16.41 24.80
N GLY A 418 -24.59 16.21 25.95
CA GLY A 418 -24.20 14.87 26.42
C GLY A 418 -22.88 14.33 25.86
N ALA A 419 -22.19 15.09 25.00
CA ALA A 419 -20.83 14.80 24.54
C ALA A 419 -19.83 15.80 25.16
N TYR A 420 -18.63 15.32 25.48
CA TYR A 420 -17.52 16.20 25.87
C TYR A 420 -16.89 16.75 24.60
N ASP A 421 -17.10 18.04 24.35
CA ASP A 421 -16.38 18.77 23.32
C ASP A 421 -15.07 19.26 23.93
N ALA A 422 -13.93 18.87 23.35
CA ALA A 422 -12.62 19.34 23.78
C ALA A 422 -11.79 19.70 22.56
N SER A 423 -11.50 20.99 22.41
CA SER A 423 -10.57 21.50 21.42
C SER A 423 -9.19 21.64 22.05
N GLY A 424 -8.13 21.59 21.24
CA GLY A 424 -6.78 21.68 21.77
C GLY A 424 -5.69 21.59 20.70
N ALA A 425 -4.44 21.64 21.14
CA ALA A 425 -3.28 21.39 20.29
C ALA A 425 -2.51 20.18 20.83
N LEU A 426 -2.25 19.21 19.97
CA LEU A 426 -1.44 18.02 20.22
C LEU A 426 -0.11 18.17 19.49
N THR A 427 0.98 17.97 20.21
CA THR A 427 2.33 17.84 19.65
C THR A 427 2.91 16.52 20.13
N LEU A 428 3.50 15.75 19.21
CA LEU A 428 4.15 14.48 19.50
C LEU A 428 5.48 14.44 18.74
N ALA A 429 6.58 14.24 19.45
CA ALA A 429 7.88 13.96 18.87
C ALA A 429 8.41 12.64 19.43
N LEU A 430 8.96 11.78 18.57
CA LEU A 430 9.55 10.51 18.96
C LEU A 430 10.66 10.09 18.00
N ASN A 431 11.54 9.21 18.47
CA ASN A 431 12.54 8.54 17.65
C ASN A 431 12.14 7.08 17.45
N ALA A 432 12.04 6.64 16.19
CA ALA A 432 11.69 5.27 15.86
C ALA A 432 12.35 4.85 14.54
N LEU A 433 12.69 3.56 14.43
CA LEU A 433 13.23 2.97 13.18
C LEU A 433 14.47 3.71 12.63
N GLY A 434 15.30 4.27 13.52
CA GLY A 434 16.49 5.06 13.18
C GLY A 434 16.24 6.52 12.77
N GLY A 435 14.97 6.95 12.71
CA GLY A 435 14.57 8.31 12.32
C GLY A 435 13.83 9.07 13.42
N LYS A 436 13.45 10.31 13.09
CA LYS A 436 12.63 11.21 13.91
C LYS A 436 11.24 11.34 13.31
N LEU A 437 10.21 11.29 14.15
CA LEU A 437 8.82 11.54 13.77
C LEU A 437 8.28 12.68 14.63
N GLU A 438 7.66 13.66 13.97
CA GLU A 438 7.01 14.81 14.60
C GLU A 438 5.58 14.94 14.05
N LEU A 439 4.61 15.10 14.94
CA LEU A 439 3.21 15.32 14.64
C LEU A 439 2.72 16.57 15.38
N ASP A 440 2.26 17.55 14.62
CA ASP A 440 1.57 18.74 15.12
C ASP A 440 0.11 18.70 14.68
N ALA A 441 -0.82 18.66 15.63
CA ALA A 441 -2.24 18.49 15.36
C ALA A 441 -3.10 19.50 16.12
N ALA A 442 -4.12 20.02 15.45
CA ALA A 442 -5.18 20.82 16.06
C ALA A 442 -6.43 19.96 16.21
N LEU A 443 -6.95 19.86 17.41
CA LEU A 443 -8.14 19.08 17.78
C LEU A 443 -9.34 20.01 17.82
N GLU A 444 -10.41 19.64 17.12
CA GLU A 444 -11.73 20.29 17.28
C GLU A 444 -12.53 19.60 18.39
N SER A 445 -12.40 18.27 18.49
CA SER A 445 -13.00 17.41 19.52
C SER A 445 -12.04 16.25 19.87
N LEU A 446 -12.23 15.57 21.01
CA LEU A 446 -11.51 14.33 21.37
C LEU A 446 -11.65 13.22 20.31
N GLN A 447 -12.67 13.29 19.46
CA GLN A 447 -12.92 12.32 18.39
C GLN A 447 -12.55 12.84 16.99
N GLY A 448 -12.09 14.10 16.86
CA GLY A 448 -11.94 14.77 15.56
C GLY A 448 -10.68 15.64 15.47
N LEU A 449 -9.75 15.20 14.64
CA LEU A 449 -8.63 16.03 14.18
C LEU A 449 -9.15 17.05 13.17
N SER A 450 -8.76 18.30 13.35
CA SER A 450 -9.10 19.38 12.44
C SER A 450 -7.98 19.60 11.41
N LYS A 451 -6.75 19.71 11.89
CA LYS A 451 -5.54 19.78 11.07
C LYS A 451 -4.47 18.91 11.69
N ALA A 452 -3.65 18.28 10.86
CA ALA A 452 -2.51 17.51 11.30
C ALA A 452 -1.35 17.73 10.33
N SER A 453 -0.15 17.96 10.86
CA SER A 453 1.10 17.99 10.12
C SER A 453 1.99 16.88 10.68
N LEU A 454 2.39 15.95 9.83
CA LEU A 454 3.27 14.82 10.16
C LEU A 454 4.57 14.98 9.37
N THR A 455 5.69 15.03 10.08
CA THR A 455 7.03 15.02 9.51
C THR A 455 7.77 13.77 9.97
N MET A 456 8.36 13.06 9.02
CA MET A 456 9.23 11.90 9.24
C MET A 456 10.57 12.18 8.57
N GLU A 457 11.66 12.02 9.31
CA GLU A 457 13.01 12.28 8.81
C GLU A 457 13.93 11.12 9.20
N GLY A 458 14.69 10.59 8.23
CA GLY A 458 15.75 9.63 8.52
C GLY A 458 15.29 8.21 8.86
N VAL A 459 14.05 7.81 8.54
CA VAL A 459 13.54 6.47 8.86
C VAL A 459 14.24 5.41 7.99
N GLU A 460 14.95 4.48 8.60
CA GLU A 460 15.70 3.46 7.87
C GLU A 460 14.83 2.25 7.55
N LEU A 461 14.60 1.99 6.26
CA LEU A 461 13.72 0.91 5.77
C LEU A 461 14.20 -0.50 6.13
N ARG A 462 15.48 -0.68 6.47
CA ARG A 462 16.01 -1.98 6.91
C ARG A 462 15.30 -2.51 8.16
N HIS A 463 14.80 -1.63 9.02
CA HIS A 463 14.05 -2.02 10.22
C HIS A 463 12.70 -2.66 9.87
N ALA A 464 12.13 -2.35 8.70
CA ALA A 464 10.87 -2.95 8.24
C ALA A 464 11.04 -4.33 7.57
N GLN A 465 12.25 -4.93 7.61
CA GLN A 465 12.54 -6.17 6.90
C GLN A 465 11.60 -7.33 7.25
N ALA A 466 11.23 -7.48 8.52
CA ALA A 466 10.32 -8.54 8.98
C ALA A 466 8.97 -8.49 8.23
N TYR A 467 8.41 -7.30 8.04
CA TYR A 467 7.18 -7.10 7.27
C TYR A 467 7.38 -7.30 5.77
N VAL A 468 8.52 -6.88 5.21
CA VAL A 468 8.82 -7.11 3.77
C VAL A 468 8.90 -8.61 3.47
N SER A 469 9.45 -9.41 4.40
CA SER A 469 9.57 -10.86 4.26
C SER A 469 8.22 -11.55 4.12
N GLU A 470 7.13 -11.03 4.67
CA GLU A 470 5.79 -11.65 4.55
C GLU A 470 5.27 -11.63 3.11
N PHE A 471 5.58 -10.58 2.36
CA PHE A 471 5.02 -10.36 1.03
C PHE A 471 5.99 -10.60 -0.12
N ALA A 472 7.30 -10.57 0.16
CA ALA A 472 8.32 -10.70 -0.88
C ALA A 472 9.55 -11.51 -0.44
N HIS A 473 10.13 -12.26 -1.38
CA HIS A 473 11.47 -12.83 -1.29
C HIS A 473 12.56 -11.78 -1.59
N ALA A 474 12.44 -10.61 -0.97
CA ALA A 474 13.37 -9.49 -1.08
C ALA A 474 13.93 -9.09 0.29
N ARG A 475 15.16 -8.60 0.27
CA ARG A 475 15.86 -8.02 1.43
C ARG A 475 16.17 -6.56 1.17
N VAL A 476 15.81 -5.71 2.13
CA VAL A 476 16.14 -4.29 2.19
C VAL A 476 17.49 -4.15 2.88
N GLU A 477 18.50 -3.78 2.12
CA GLU A 477 19.87 -3.60 2.62
C GLU A 477 20.11 -2.16 3.08
N ASP A 478 19.54 -1.21 2.35
CA ASP A 478 19.64 0.22 2.61
C ASP A 478 18.39 0.94 2.09
N GLY A 479 18.14 2.15 2.59
CA GLY A 479 16.99 2.96 2.27
C GLY A 479 16.62 3.87 3.43
N VAL A 480 16.56 5.18 3.18
CA VAL A 480 16.17 6.20 4.16
C VAL A 480 14.95 6.95 3.64
N LEU A 481 13.84 6.86 4.39
CA LEU A 481 12.58 7.50 4.08
C LEU A 481 12.44 8.82 4.85
N GLY A 482 12.11 9.88 4.11
CA GLY A 482 11.63 11.15 4.62
C GLY A 482 10.23 11.44 4.06
N MET A 483 9.37 12.05 4.86
CA MET A 483 8.01 12.38 4.46
C MET A 483 7.51 13.60 5.22
N GLN A 484 6.73 14.44 4.54
CA GLN A 484 5.99 15.53 5.16
C GLN A 484 4.56 15.50 4.63
N ILE A 485 3.58 15.46 5.54
CA ILE A 485 2.16 15.43 5.22
C ILE A 485 1.47 16.53 6.02
N ASP A 486 0.67 17.36 5.37
CA ASP A 486 -0.25 18.31 5.98
C ASP A 486 -1.67 17.93 5.58
N ALA A 487 -2.51 17.60 6.55
CA ALA A 487 -3.90 17.21 6.37
C ALA A 487 -4.83 18.24 7.02
N ALA A 488 -5.83 18.70 6.27
CA ALA A 488 -6.99 19.42 6.77
C ALA A 488 -8.20 18.50 6.71
N LEU A 489 -8.66 18.08 7.89
CA LEU A 489 -9.63 17.00 8.11
C LEU A 489 -11.03 17.52 8.50
N ASN A 490 -11.18 18.83 8.77
CA ASN A 490 -12.48 19.49 9.06
C ASN A 490 -13.56 19.23 8.00
N ALA A 491 -13.14 18.91 6.77
CA ALA A 491 -14.04 18.50 5.71
C ALA A 491 -14.02 16.97 5.62
N PHE A 492 -14.62 16.26 6.59
CA PHE A 492 -14.79 14.80 6.48
C PHE A 492 -15.51 14.38 5.19
N GLU A 493 -16.28 15.28 4.57
CA GLU A 493 -16.86 15.09 3.23
C GLU A 493 -15.84 15.27 2.08
N ASN A 494 -14.75 16.02 2.27
CA ASN A 494 -13.70 16.30 1.28
C ASN A 494 -12.33 16.61 1.95
N PRO A 495 -11.61 15.60 2.47
CA PRO A 495 -10.33 15.83 3.12
C PRO A 495 -9.32 16.43 2.13
N VAL A 496 -8.55 17.41 2.60
CA VAL A 496 -7.43 17.97 1.83
C VAL A 496 -6.14 17.48 2.46
N VAL A 497 -5.37 16.70 1.72
CA VAL A 497 -4.07 16.17 2.17
C VAL A 497 -3.01 16.60 1.19
N THR A 498 -2.06 17.40 1.66
CA THR A 498 -0.88 17.81 0.90
C THR A 498 0.36 17.15 1.44
N GLY A 499 1.37 16.91 0.61
CA GLY A 499 2.61 16.35 1.12
C GLY A 499 3.74 16.19 0.12
N SER A 500 4.83 15.64 0.64
CA SER A 500 6.03 15.27 -0.10
C SER A 500 6.66 14.02 0.50
N LEU A 501 7.39 13.28 -0.32
CA LEU A 501 8.09 12.06 0.06
C LEU A 501 9.49 12.08 -0.56
N GLU A 502 10.47 11.64 0.20
CA GLU A 502 11.84 11.44 -0.22
C GLU A 502 12.32 10.06 0.21
N LEU A 503 12.98 9.34 -0.69
CA LEU A 503 13.60 8.05 -0.39
C LEU A 503 15.01 8.07 -0.96
N GLU A 504 16.01 7.92 -0.10
CA GLU A 504 17.42 7.91 -0.48
C GLU A 504 18.05 6.51 -0.35
N LYS A 505 19.03 6.21 -1.21
CA LYS A 505 19.93 5.04 -1.11
C LYS A 505 19.20 3.70 -0.97
N LEU A 506 18.09 3.52 -1.67
CA LEU A 506 17.39 2.23 -1.64
C LEU A 506 18.26 1.15 -2.31
N LEU A 507 18.44 0.02 -1.62
CA LEU A 507 19.08 -1.18 -2.17
C LEU A 507 18.29 -2.43 -1.78
N LEU A 508 17.78 -3.13 -2.81
CA LEU A 508 17.02 -4.36 -2.68
C LEU A 508 17.77 -5.55 -3.28
N LYS A 509 17.86 -6.65 -2.55
CA LYS A 509 18.47 -7.93 -2.99
C LYS A 509 17.49 -9.08 -2.88
N GLU A 510 17.67 -10.13 -3.68
CA GLU A 510 16.88 -11.36 -3.57
C GLU A 510 17.32 -12.13 -2.32
N SER A 511 16.38 -12.50 -1.43
CA SER A 511 16.72 -13.05 -0.12
C SER A 511 17.54 -14.35 -0.20
N LYS A 512 17.39 -15.15 -1.26
CA LYS A 512 18.09 -16.44 -1.44
C LYS A 512 19.44 -16.31 -2.13
N SER A 513 19.55 -15.50 -3.18
CA SER A 513 20.75 -15.43 -4.02
C SER A 513 21.68 -14.28 -3.67
N GLU A 514 21.20 -13.33 -2.87
CA GLU A 514 21.86 -12.06 -2.54
C GLU A 514 22.20 -11.18 -3.76
N LYS A 515 21.66 -11.52 -4.93
CA LYS A 515 21.79 -10.69 -6.12
C LYS A 515 20.94 -9.44 -5.95
N GLU A 516 21.51 -8.30 -6.33
CA GLU A 516 20.78 -7.05 -6.44
C GLU A 516 19.59 -7.21 -7.40
N ILE A 517 18.43 -6.73 -6.98
CA ILE A 517 17.19 -6.68 -7.77
C ILE A 517 16.94 -5.26 -8.22
N ALA A 518 17.06 -4.31 -7.29
CA ALA A 518 16.80 -2.91 -7.56
C ALA A 518 17.66 -2.03 -6.66
N SER A 519 18.10 -0.89 -7.19
CA SER A 519 18.69 0.19 -6.41
C SER A 519 18.27 1.55 -6.96
N LEU A 520 18.41 2.58 -6.13
CA LEU A 520 18.02 3.95 -6.44
C LEU A 520 18.84 4.90 -5.55
N ALA A 521 19.39 5.97 -6.14
CA ALA A 521 20.09 6.99 -5.37
C ALA A 521 19.11 7.89 -4.60
N SER A 522 18.07 8.40 -5.29
CA SER A 522 17.00 9.17 -4.65
C SER A 522 15.69 9.12 -5.43
N LEU A 523 14.55 9.00 -4.74
CA LEU A 523 13.20 9.23 -5.24
C LEU A 523 12.64 10.45 -4.50
N MET A 524 12.18 11.45 -5.24
CA MET A 524 11.52 12.64 -4.70
C MET A 524 10.12 12.76 -5.29
N VAL A 525 9.12 12.88 -4.43
CA VAL A 525 7.73 13.19 -4.79
C VAL A 525 7.37 14.53 -4.16
N LYS A 526 6.99 15.51 -4.98
CA LYS A 526 6.67 16.87 -4.53
C LYS A 526 5.26 17.29 -4.95
N GLY A 527 4.64 18.10 -4.11
CA GLY A 527 3.34 18.71 -4.39
C GLY A 527 2.23 17.66 -4.54
N VAL A 528 2.21 16.65 -3.68
CA VAL A 528 1.04 15.77 -3.55
C VAL A 528 -0.08 16.63 -2.99
N ASP A 529 -1.24 16.64 -3.64
CA ASP A 529 -2.45 17.34 -3.23
C ASP A 529 -3.65 16.44 -3.54
N PHE A 530 -4.23 15.89 -2.49
CA PHE A 530 -5.40 15.03 -2.51
C PHE A 530 -6.61 15.80 -1.99
N ARG A 531 -7.69 15.86 -2.78
CA ARG A 531 -8.94 16.56 -2.45
C ARG A 531 -10.14 15.72 -2.88
N GLY A 532 -10.72 14.97 -1.95
CA GLY A 532 -11.86 14.10 -2.24
C GLY A 532 -11.52 13.00 -3.25
N GLU A 533 -11.98 13.10 -4.49
CA GLU A 533 -11.69 12.14 -5.56
C GLU A 533 -10.50 12.54 -6.45
N ASP A 534 -9.95 13.75 -6.27
CA ASP A 534 -8.86 14.29 -7.07
C ASP A 534 -7.50 14.08 -6.38
N VAL A 535 -6.56 13.44 -7.08
CA VAL A 535 -5.15 13.33 -6.68
C VAL A 535 -4.30 14.07 -7.71
N THR A 536 -3.58 15.09 -7.27
CA THR A 536 -2.60 15.77 -8.11
C THR A 536 -1.21 15.67 -7.52
N ILE A 537 -0.20 15.48 -8.37
CA ILE A 537 1.21 15.43 -7.99
C ILE A 537 1.97 16.38 -8.92
N GLU A 538 2.72 17.32 -8.34
CA GLU A 538 3.52 18.28 -9.12
C GLU A 538 4.69 17.58 -9.82
N SER A 539 5.49 16.80 -9.09
CA SER A 539 6.60 16.08 -9.70
C SER A 539 6.98 14.79 -8.98
N VAL A 540 7.46 13.84 -9.78
CA VAL A 540 8.11 12.60 -9.34
C VAL A 540 9.47 12.53 -10.04
N THR A 541 10.55 12.47 -9.28
CA THR A 541 11.92 12.38 -9.82
C THR A 541 12.64 11.18 -9.23
N LEU A 542 13.14 10.29 -10.09
CA LEU A 542 14.01 9.17 -9.69
C LEU A 542 15.41 9.40 -10.26
N VAL A 543 16.42 9.28 -9.40
CA VAL A 543 17.83 9.46 -9.76
C VAL A 543 18.56 8.14 -9.62
N GLU A 544 19.25 7.75 -10.70
CA GLU A 544 19.98 6.49 -10.84
C GLU A 544 19.16 5.25 -10.44
N PRO A 545 17.86 5.13 -10.82
CA PRO A 545 17.14 3.88 -10.57
C PRO A 545 17.76 2.78 -11.45
N LEU A 546 18.09 1.65 -10.83
CA LEU A 546 18.62 0.46 -11.48
C LEU A 546 17.69 -0.71 -11.19
N ILE A 547 17.28 -1.43 -12.24
CA ILE A 547 16.58 -2.72 -12.11
C ILE A 547 17.45 -3.81 -12.73
N ALA A 548 17.72 -4.86 -11.97
CA ALA A 548 18.46 -6.03 -12.42
C ALA A 548 17.49 -7.19 -12.65
N THR A 549 17.41 -7.61 -13.91
CA THR A 549 16.58 -8.73 -14.35
C THR A 549 17.44 -9.85 -14.89
N TRP A 550 17.06 -11.08 -14.59
CA TRP A 550 17.68 -12.25 -15.18
C TRP A 550 16.63 -13.34 -15.44
N GLN A 551 16.83 -14.06 -16.54
CA GLN A 551 16.03 -15.18 -16.97
C GLN A 551 16.88 -16.46 -16.91
N ASP A 552 16.38 -17.42 -16.14
CA ASP A 552 16.95 -18.76 -16.01
C ASP A 552 15.88 -19.83 -16.35
N GLU A 553 16.19 -21.12 -16.13
CA GLU A 553 15.23 -22.21 -16.38
C GLU A 553 13.97 -22.13 -15.51
N ALA A 554 14.04 -21.47 -14.35
CA ALA A 554 12.91 -21.25 -13.46
C ALA A 554 12.07 -20.01 -13.85
N GLY A 555 12.48 -19.27 -14.89
CA GLY A 555 11.78 -18.09 -15.39
C GLY A 555 12.53 -16.78 -15.09
N ILE A 556 11.80 -15.67 -15.08
CA ILE A 556 12.36 -14.34 -14.80
C ILE A 556 12.34 -14.11 -13.29
N ASN A 557 13.43 -13.60 -12.73
CA ASN A 557 13.57 -13.32 -11.29
C ASN A 557 12.44 -12.46 -10.71
N LEU A 558 11.96 -11.45 -11.44
CA LEU A 558 10.89 -10.58 -10.96
C LEU A 558 9.55 -11.30 -10.69
N GLN A 559 9.28 -12.41 -11.39
CA GLN A 559 8.04 -13.18 -11.24
C GLN A 559 7.99 -13.98 -9.93
N ARG A 560 9.15 -14.24 -9.32
CA ARG A 560 9.29 -15.07 -8.12
C ARG A 560 9.60 -14.27 -6.85
N ILE A 561 9.64 -12.93 -6.95
CA ILE A 561 9.87 -12.07 -5.78
C ILE A 561 8.60 -11.96 -4.94
N ALA A 562 7.43 -11.76 -5.53
CA ALA A 562 6.18 -11.65 -4.78
C ALA A 562 5.71 -13.02 -4.26
N LYS A 563 5.23 -13.08 -3.01
CA LYS A 563 4.61 -14.27 -2.41
C LYS A 563 3.09 -14.33 -2.63
N ILE A 564 2.48 -13.20 -2.97
CA ILE A 564 1.02 -13.06 -3.09
C ILE A 564 0.61 -13.21 -4.55
N GLU A 565 0.37 -14.45 -5.00
CA GLU A 565 -0.15 -14.70 -6.34
C GLU A 565 -1.59 -15.25 -6.34
N GLN A 566 -2.12 -15.69 -5.20
CA GLN A 566 -3.40 -16.43 -5.16
C GLN A 566 -4.63 -15.64 -4.68
N GLU A 567 -4.49 -14.51 -3.98
CA GLU A 567 -5.64 -13.81 -3.36
C GLU A 567 -6.13 -12.60 -4.18
N VAL A 568 -5.27 -12.03 -5.03
CA VAL A 568 -5.61 -10.87 -5.87
C VAL A 568 -6.59 -11.25 -6.98
N GLU A 569 -6.51 -12.48 -7.50
CA GLU A 569 -7.37 -12.95 -8.59
C GLU A 569 -8.81 -13.23 -8.12
N GLN A 570 -9.03 -13.60 -6.86
CA GLN A 570 -10.37 -13.80 -6.28
C GLN A 570 -11.03 -12.52 -5.76
N LYS A 571 -10.25 -11.50 -5.35
CA LYS A 571 -10.80 -10.22 -4.87
C LYS A 571 -11.00 -9.20 -5.99
N ALA A 572 -10.32 -9.36 -7.12
CA ALA A 572 -10.48 -8.51 -8.30
C ALA A 572 -11.85 -8.68 -9.00
N GLU A 573 -12.55 -9.80 -8.81
CA GLU A 573 -13.94 -9.98 -9.28
C GLU A 573 -14.99 -9.31 -8.36
N ALA A 574 -14.61 -8.89 -7.14
CA ALA A 574 -15.53 -8.37 -6.14
C ALA A 574 -15.48 -6.83 -5.95
N VAL A 575 -14.60 -6.12 -6.66
CA VAL A 575 -14.44 -4.66 -6.57
C VAL A 575 -14.69 -4.04 -7.95
N GLU A 576 -15.93 -4.10 -8.43
CA GLU A 576 -16.37 -3.34 -9.61
C GLU A 576 -16.99 -1.98 -9.26
N GLU A 577 -17.14 -1.65 -7.97
CA GLU A 577 -17.61 -0.35 -7.51
C GLU A 577 -16.55 0.35 -6.66
N SER A 578 -15.55 0.96 -7.29
CA SER A 578 -14.77 2.04 -6.66
C SER A 578 -14.98 3.32 -7.44
N THR A 579 -15.40 4.38 -6.75
CA THR A 579 -15.50 5.74 -7.29
C THR A 579 -14.19 6.13 -7.98
N GLY A 580 -14.30 6.68 -9.20
CA GLY A 580 -13.16 6.87 -10.09
C GLY A 580 -12.24 8.00 -9.62
N LEU A 581 -11.26 7.69 -8.78
CA LEU A 581 -10.16 8.60 -8.44
C LEU A 581 -9.56 9.20 -9.73
N ARG A 582 -9.60 10.54 -9.83
CA ARG A 582 -8.99 11.28 -10.93
C ARG A 582 -7.55 11.62 -10.52
N PHE A 583 -6.59 11.08 -11.26
CA PHE A 583 -5.18 11.21 -10.96
C PHE A 583 -4.49 12.06 -12.03
N ARG A 584 -3.70 13.04 -11.62
CA ARG A 584 -2.88 13.87 -12.50
C ARG A 584 -1.47 14.08 -11.95
N LEU A 585 -0.47 13.67 -12.69
CA LEU A 585 0.95 13.91 -12.41
C LEU A 585 1.50 14.89 -13.45
N ALA A 586 1.89 16.08 -13.01
CA ALA A 586 2.34 17.13 -13.91
C ALA A 586 3.69 16.80 -14.57
N ARG A 587 4.63 16.19 -13.82
CA ARG A 587 5.96 15.83 -14.34
C ARG A 587 6.53 14.55 -13.73
N LEU A 588 6.92 13.59 -14.55
CA LEU A 588 7.73 12.42 -14.19
C LEU A 588 9.11 12.54 -14.83
N GLU A 589 10.17 12.39 -14.02
CA GLU A 589 11.55 12.48 -14.49
C GLU A 589 12.37 11.28 -13.99
N LEU A 590 12.98 10.53 -14.91
CA LEU A 590 14.04 9.56 -14.60
C LEU A 590 15.37 10.16 -15.02
N LYS A 591 16.36 10.17 -14.13
CA LYS A 591 17.71 10.65 -14.40
C LYS A 591 18.71 9.53 -14.29
N SER A 592 19.51 9.34 -15.34
CA SER A 592 20.59 8.36 -15.36
C SER A 592 20.15 6.95 -14.98
N ALA A 593 18.94 6.55 -15.38
CA ALA A 593 18.38 5.24 -15.09
C ALA A 593 19.20 4.13 -15.78
N GLY A 594 19.18 2.95 -15.15
CA GLY A 594 19.83 1.75 -15.63
C GLY A 594 18.88 0.55 -15.61
N ALA A 595 19.09 -0.36 -16.54
CA ALA A 595 18.45 -1.68 -16.51
C ALA A 595 19.46 -2.73 -16.96
N GLY A 596 19.56 -3.82 -16.20
CA GLY A 596 20.35 -4.98 -16.57
C GLY A 596 19.44 -6.15 -16.94
N PHE A 597 19.78 -6.85 -18.02
CA PHE A 597 19.13 -8.10 -18.41
C PHE A 597 20.17 -9.18 -18.68
N VAL A 598 20.00 -10.34 -18.04
CA VAL A 598 20.85 -11.53 -18.23
C VAL A 598 19.97 -12.72 -18.61
N ASP A 599 20.19 -13.30 -19.78
CA ASP A 599 19.49 -14.50 -20.24
C ASP A 599 20.45 -15.69 -20.30
N THR A 600 20.25 -16.66 -19.41
CA THR A 600 21.03 -17.91 -19.37
C THR A 600 20.32 -19.08 -20.06
N THR A 601 19.15 -18.86 -20.67
CA THR A 601 18.33 -19.90 -21.34
C THR A 601 18.73 -20.15 -22.80
N LEU A 602 19.70 -19.41 -23.31
CA LEU A 602 20.22 -19.50 -24.67
C LEU A 602 21.42 -20.47 -24.75
N VAL A 603 21.87 -20.80 -25.96
CA VAL A 603 23.07 -21.65 -26.17
C VAL A 603 24.34 -21.05 -25.55
N SER A 604 24.34 -19.76 -25.26
CA SER A 604 25.37 -19.04 -24.50
C SER A 604 24.72 -17.85 -23.78
N THR A 605 25.23 -17.43 -22.62
CA THR A 605 24.66 -16.30 -21.87
C THR A 605 24.63 -15.01 -22.69
N HIS A 606 23.48 -14.33 -22.70
CA HIS A 606 23.36 -12.97 -23.21
C HIS A 606 23.27 -11.99 -22.04
N ASN A 607 24.04 -10.90 -22.13
CA ASN A 607 24.00 -9.79 -21.19
C ASN A 607 23.68 -8.52 -21.98
N SER A 608 22.71 -7.75 -21.51
CA SER A 608 22.45 -6.42 -22.03
C SER A 608 22.28 -5.43 -20.87
N ARG A 609 22.71 -4.20 -21.11
CA ARG A 609 22.61 -3.12 -20.14
C ARG A 609 22.14 -1.84 -20.81
N LEU A 610 21.06 -1.27 -20.28
CA LEU A 610 20.69 0.13 -20.48
C LEU A 610 21.37 0.97 -19.40
N SER A 611 21.93 2.11 -19.80
CA SER A 611 22.66 3.03 -18.93
C SER A 611 22.42 4.46 -19.36
N ASN A 612 22.56 5.40 -18.41
CA ASN A 612 22.35 6.83 -18.63
C ASN A 612 20.99 7.11 -19.31
N PHE A 613 19.95 6.39 -18.91
CA PHE A 613 18.62 6.57 -19.49
C PHE A 613 17.90 7.71 -18.77
N ASP A 614 17.66 8.79 -19.50
CA ASP A 614 16.87 9.92 -19.06
C ASP A 614 15.49 9.84 -19.70
N LEU A 615 14.43 10.07 -18.91
CA LEU A 615 13.04 10.12 -19.36
C LEU A 615 12.36 11.33 -18.72
N LEU A 616 11.67 12.13 -19.52
CA LEU A 616 10.79 13.19 -19.05
C LEU A 616 9.39 12.94 -19.64
N VAL A 617 8.39 12.83 -18.76
CA VAL A 617 6.98 12.77 -19.14
C VAL A 617 6.23 13.92 -18.46
N GLU A 618 5.46 14.69 -19.23
CA GLU A 618 4.69 15.83 -18.73
C GLU A 618 3.21 15.66 -19.06
N GLY A 619 2.34 15.87 -18.07
CA GLY A 619 0.89 15.75 -18.22
C GLY A 619 0.36 14.32 -18.16
N VAL A 620 0.85 13.51 -17.22
CA VAL A 620 0.31 12.16 -16.96
C VAL A 620 -1.06 12.30 -16.29
N SER A 621 -2.09 11.65 -16.83
CA SER A 621 -3.47 11.81 -16.36
C SER A 621 -4.26 10.51 -16.57
N THR A 622 -5.21 10.24 -15.67
CA THR A 622 -6.22 9.18 -15.87
C THR A 622 -7.44 9.68 -16.64
N SER A 623 -7.50 10.98 -16.98
CA SER A 623 -8.52 11.50 -17.90
C SER A 623 -8.24 11.04 -19.32
N SER A 624 -9.24 10.46 -19.99
CA SER A 624 -9.13 9.95 -21.35
C SER A 624 -8.98 11.04 -22.41
N ASP A 625 -9.07 12.33 -22.07
CA ASP A 625 -8.95 13.44 -23.03
C ASP A 625 -7.61 14.18 -22.97
N GLU A 626 -6.75 13.87 -22.00
CA GLU A 626 -5.45 14.52 -21.85
C GLU A 626 -4.31 13.72 -22.51
N LEU A 627 -3.43 14.43 -23.22
CA LEU A 627 -2.23 13.86 -23.84
C LEU A 627 -0.98 14.20 -23.02
N ALA A 628 -0.19 13.19 -22.70
CA ALA A 628 1.11 13.34 -22.08
C ALA A 628 2.19 13.52 -23.15
N ASN A 629 3.08 14.51 -22.97
CA ASN A 629 4.28 14.64 -23.77
C ASN A 629 5.38 13.79 -23.14
N PHE A 630 6.20 13.13 -23.94
CA PHE A 630 7.36 12.42 -23.43
C PHE A 630 8.58 12.60 -24.31
N ASN A 631 9.75 12.52 -23.71
CA ASN A 631 11.02 12.33 -24.41
C ASN A 631 11.96 11.47 -23.57
N PHE A 632 12.80 10.69 -24.23
CA PHE A 632 13.77 9.86 -23.58
C PHE A 632 15.06 9.78 -24.37
N SER A 633 16.16 9.48 -23.68
CA SER A 633 17.44 9.15 -24.31
C SER A 633 18.25 8.22 -23.42
N GLY A 634 19.13 7.40 -23.99
CA GLY A 634 19.99 6.53 -23.21
C GLY A 634 21.01 5.78 -24.04
N THR A 635 21.82 4.97 -23.36
CA THR A 635 22.87 4.15 -23.99
C THR A 635 22.65 2.67 -23.68
N VAL A 636 22.54 1.86 -24.73
CA VAL A 636 22.42 0.40 -24.66
C VAL A 636 23.78 -0.22 -24.97
N ASP A 637 24.19 -1.18 -24.15
CA ASP A 637 25.42 -1.97 -24.27
C ASP A 637 26.69 -1.10 -24.44
N GLY A 638 26.69 0.09 -23.83
CA GLY A 638 27.84 1.00 -23.74
C GLY A 638 28.10 1.88 -24.98
N SER A 639 27.55 1.56 -26.15
CA SER A 639 27.79 2.32 -27.38
C SER A 639 26.54 2.75 -28.14
N ALA A 640 25.46 1.98 -28.07
CA ALA A 640 24.28 2.22 -28.89
C ALA A 640 23.41 3.31 -28.28
N ARG A 641 23.08 4.35 -29.03
CA ARG A 641 22.25 5.45 -28.56
C ARG A 641 20.79 5.21 -28.90
N ILE A 642 19.93 5.24 -27.88
CA ILE A 642 18.48 5.26 -28.06
C ILE A 642 17.98 6.67 -27.71
N ALA A 643 17.05 7.20 -28.50
CA ALA A 643 16.36 8.44 -28.17
C ALA A 643 14.98 8.46 -28.85
N GLY A 644 14.00 9.02 -28.17
CA GLY A 644 12.66 9.18 -28.72
C GLY A 644 11.92 10.34 -28.09
N LYS A 645 10.86 10.78 -28.76
CA LYS A 645 9.96 11.84 -28.30
C LYS A 645 8.58 11.64 -28.90
N GLY A 646 7.57 12.18 -28.25
CA GLY A 646 6.22 11.99 -28.73
C GLY A 646 5.15 12.49 -27.78
N LYS A 647 3.93 12.08 -28.10
CA LYS A 647 2.73 12.33 -27.31
C LYS A 647 1.91 11.06 -27.21
N LEU A 648 1.31 10.79 -26.06
CA LEU A 648 0.43 9.64 -25.91
C LEU A 648 -0.69 9.90 -24.91
N ASN A 649 -1.80 9.21 -25.07
CA ASN A 649 -2.86 9.18 -24.08
C ASN A 649 -2.57 8.07 -23.06
N ILE A 650 -2.22 8.45 -21.82
CA ILE A 650 -1.80 7.47 -20.79
C ILE A 650 -2.97 6.60 -20.35
N ALA A 651 -4.18 7.16 -20.25
CA ALA A 651 -5.38 6.45 -19.84
C ALA A 651 -5.79 5.40 -20.88
N ASP A 652 -5.65 5.73 -22.17
CA ASP A 652 -5.96 4.86 -23.28
C ASP A 652 -4.97 5.02 -24.44
N PRO A 653 -3.83 4.30 -24.43
CA PRO A 653 -2.83 4.37 -25.50
C PRO A 653 -3.36 3.99 -26.88
N GLY A 654 -4.48 3.26 -26.95
CA GLY A 654 -5.20 2.93 -28.18
C GLY A 654 -5.88 4.15 -28.82
N LYS A 655 -6.31 5.13 -28.01
CA LYS A 655 -6.94 6.37 -28.50
C LYS A 655 -5.93 7.25 -29.23
N TYR A 656 -4.72 7.42 -28.68
CA TYR A 656 -3.69 8.27 -29.29
C TYR A 656 -2.27 7.92 -28.86
N LEU A 657 -1.39 7.73 -29.84
CA LEU A 657 0.07 7.69 -29.70
C LEU A 657 0.70 8.33 -30.93
N ASP A 658 1.72 9.15 -30.73
CA ASP A 658 2.64 9.64 -31.75
C ASP A 658 4.06 9.50 -31.20
N LEU A 659 4.88 8.65 -31.82
CA LEU A 659 6.22 8.30 -31.36
C LEU A 659 7.23 8.40 -32.51
N ASP A 660 8.17 9.33 -32.37
CA ASP A 660 9.42 9.37 -33.11
C ASP A 660 10.52 8.68 -32.27
N MET A 661 11.17 7.66 -32.81
CA MET A 661 12.25 6.93 -32.13
C MET A 661 13.46 6.71 -33.05
N SER A 662 14.65 6.80 -32.48
CA SER A 662 15.91 6.43 -33.13
C SER A 662 16.74 5.53 -32.23
N PHE A 663 17.33 4.50 -32.82
CA PHE A 663 18.27 3.60 -32.18
C PHE A 663 19.46 3.41 -33.11
N ARG A 664 20.66 3.82 -32.67
CA ARG A 664 21.82 3.99 -33.54
C ARG A 664 23.08 3.39 -32.95
N GLY A 665 23.85 2.73 -33.81
CA GLY A 665 25.18 2.24 -33.44
C GLY A 665 25.19 0.99 -32.58
N TYR A 666 24.16 0.15 -32.70
CA TYR A 666 24.06 -1.11 -31.96
C TYR A 666 24.94 -2.19 -32.57
N ASP A 667 25.85 -2.76 -31.77
CA ASP A 667 26.69 -3.86 -32.21
C ASP A 667 25.89 -5.17 -32.20
N LEU A 668 25.52 -5.66 -33.38
CA LEU A 668 24.73 -6.87 -33.50
C LEU A 668 25.44 -8.11 -32.98
N THR A 669 26.77 -8.10 -32.82
CA THR A 669 27.50 -9.24 -32.26
C THR A 669 27.08 -9.54 -30.82
N SER A 670 26.59 -8.56 -30.05
CA SER A 670 26.03 -8.78 -28.70
C SER A 670 24.78 -9.66 -28.70
N THR A 671 24.06 -9.71 -29.84
CA THR A 671 22.88 -10.58 -30.05
C THR A 671 23.23 -11.95 -30.61
N SER A 672 24.52 -12.25 -30.83
CA SER A 672 24.95 -13.55 -31.35
C SER A 672 24.40 -14.76 -30.56
N PRO A 673 24.20 -14.73 -29.23
CA PRO A 673 23.53 -15.81 -28.51
C PRO A 673 22.11 -16.12 -29.01
N TYR A 674 21.32 -15.08 -29.33
CA TYR A 674 19.99 -15.23 -29.89
C TYR A 674 20.04 -15.76 -31.33
N TRP A 675 20.95 -15.23 -32.15
CA TRP A 675 21.14 -15.73 -33.52
C TRP A 675 21.58 -17.20 -33.55
N ALA A 676 22.49 -17.60 -32.67
CA ALA A 676 22.91 -18.99 -32.56
C ALA A 676 21.76 -19.90 -32.12
N THR A 677 20.95 -19.45 -31.16
CA THR A 677 19.82 -20.22 -30.62
C THR A 677 18.66 -20.35 -31.62
N TYR A 678 18.25 -19.27 -32.28
CA TYR A 678 17.03 -19.23 -33.08
C TYR A 678 17.28 -19.29 -34.60
N LEU A 679 18.48 -18.96 -35.07
CA LEU A 679 18.84 -18.95 -36.48
C LEU A 679 19.98 -19.94 -36.81
N GLY A 680 20.50 -20.66 -35.80
CA GLY A 680 21.52 -21.70 -35.98
C GLY A 680 22.87 -21.18 -36.49
N ARG A 681 23.14 -19.87 -36.37
CA ARG A 681 24.41 -19.24 -36.78
C ARG A 681 24.77 -18.09 -35.86
N LYS A 682 26.05 -17.92 -35.56
CA LYS A 682 26.57 -16.74 -34.86
C LYS A 682 26.67 -15.54 -35.78
N LEU A 683 26.83 -14.35 -35.20
CA LEU A 683 27.21 -13.13 -35.89
C LEU A 683 28.67 -12.80 -35.60
N SER A 684 29.45 -12.45 -36.63
CA SER A 684 30.85 -12.06 -36.47
C SER A 684 31.06 -10.55 -36.58
N LYS A 685 30.21 -9.85 -37.33
CA LYS A 685 30.19 -8.38 -37.48
C LYS A 685 28.78 -7.89 -37.80
N GLY A 686 28.51 -6.64 -37.46
CA GLY A 686 27.33 -5.91 -37.90
C GLY A 686 27.00 -4.75 -36.98
N GLN A 687 26.74 -3.57 -37.53
CA GLN A 687 26.22 -2.43 -36.76
C GLN A 687 24.81 -2.08 -37.23
N PHE A 688 23.84 -2.03 -36.31
CA PHE A 688 22.44 -1.79 -36.58
C PHE A 688 22.02 -0.36 -36.20
N GLU A 689 21.20 0.23 -37.07
CA GLU A 689 20.49 1.48 -36.86
C GLU A 689 19.04 1.32 -37.32
N ILE A 690 18.11 1.90 -36.59
CA ILE A 690 16.71 2.01 -36.96
C ILE A 690 16.14 3.37 -36.53
N ILE A 691 15.36 3.97 -37.41
CA ILE A 691 14.53 5.14 -37.16
C ILE A 691 13.09 4.69 -37.38
N SER A 692 12.27 4.86 -36.35
CA SER A 692 10.89 4.40 -36.34
C SER A 692 9.96 5.57 -36.10
N ARG A 693 8.84 5.60 -36.83
CA ARG A 693 7.74 6.54 -36.62
C ARG A 693 6.46 5.73 -36.48
N TYR A 694 5.78 5.87 -35.35
CA TYR A 694 4.57 5.14 -35.03
C TYR A 694 3.46 6.09 -34.62
N GLU A 695 2.28 5.85 -35.16
CA GLU A 695 1.05 6.56 -34.84
C GLU A 695 -0.04 5.53 -34.49
N VAL A 696 -0.78 5.80 -33.42
CA VAL A 696 -1.99 5.06 -33.07
C VAL A 696 -3.15 6.04 -32.99
N ARG A 697 -4.24 5.71 -33.68
CA ARG A 697 -5.52 6.42 -33.57
C ARG A 697 -6.66 5.40 -33.57
N ASP A 698 -7.54 5.49 -32.58
CA ASP A 698 -8.72 4.62 -32.45
C ASP A 698 -8.37 3.13 -32.63
N ASP A 699 -7.39 2.66 -31.85
CA ASP A 699 -6.81 1.30 -31.86
C ASP A 699 -6.13 0.88 -33.17
N ARG A 700 -6.00 1.76 -34.16
CA ARG A 700 -5.26 1.46 -35.39
C ARG A 700 -3.82 1.92 -35.28
N LEU A 701 -2.90 0.96 -35.31
CA LEU A 701 -1.46 1.22 -35.38
C LEU A 701 -1.04 1.37 -36.85
N GLU A 702 -0.38 2.47 -37.14
CA GLU A 702 0.37 2.70 -38.37
C GLU A 702 1.81 3.08 -38.03
N GLY A 703 2.76 2.45 -38.70
CA GLY A 703 4.18 2.63 -38.41
C GLY A 703 5.04 2.49 -39.64
N SER A 704 6.15 3.21 -39.64
CA SER A 704 7.20 3.10 -40.65
C SER A 704 8.55 2.90 -39.97
N ASN A 705 9.36 2.01 -40.53
CA ASN A 705 10.69 1.71 -40.02
C ASN A 705 11.73 1.87 -41.12
N ASP A 706 12.69 2.74 -40.89
CA ASP A 706 13.87 2.93 -41.74
C ASP A 706 15.04 2.29 -41.01
N PHE A 707 15.64 1.23 -41.55
CA PHE A 707 16.75 0.55 -40.89
C PHE A 707 17.98 0.45 -41.79
N LYS A 708 19.15 0.38 -41.13
CA LYS A 708 20.46 0.22 -41.74
C LYS A 708 21.27 -0.81 -40.98
N ILE A 709 22.01 -1.64 -41.70
CA ILE A 709 22.96 -2.61 -41.14
C ILE A 709 24.29 -2.49 -41.87
N ASP A 710 25.33 -2.05 -41.17
CA ASP A 710 26.67 -1.94 -41.71
C ASP A 710 27.45 -3.25 -41.49
N GLN A 711 28.04 -3.80 -42.56
CA GLN A 711 28.93 -4.96 -42.55
C GLN A 711 28.38 -6.22 -41.86
N LEU A 712 27.09 -6.53 -42.01
CA LEU A 712 26.47 -7.73 -41.43
C LEU A 712 27.13 -9.02 -41.93
N THR A 713 27.85 -9.74 -41.06
CA THR A 713 28.59 -10.95 -41.44
C THR A 713 28.21 -12.13 -40.56
N LEU A 714 27.75 -13.22 -41.20
CA LEU A 714 27.46 -14.48 -40.52
C LEU A 714 28.76 -15.15 -40.04
N GLY A 715 28.72 -15.75 -38.86
CA GLY A 715 29.80 -16.53 -38.28
C GLY A 715 29.58 -18.04 -38.42
N GLU A 716 30.14 -18.77 -37.46
CA GLU A 716 30.04 -20.24 -37.35
C GLU A 716 28.58 -20.70 -37.25
N LYS A 717 28.30 -21.86 -37.86
CA LYS A 717 27.02 -22.57 -37.69
C LYS A 717 26.99 -23.17 -36.28
N VAL A 718 25.85 -23.07 -35.61
CA VAL A 718 25.60 -23.60 -34.28
C VAL A 718 24.45 -24.58 -34.35
N GLU A 719 24.63 -25.76 -33.76
CA GLU A 719 23.54 -26.72 -33.60
C GLU A 719 22.60 -26.22 -32.51
N SER A 720 21.35 -25.95 -32.87
CA SER A 720 20.28 -25.58 -31.95
C SER A 720 18.99 -26.23 -32.41
N GLU A 721 18.32 -26.93 -31.50
CA GLU A 721 17.01 -27.55 -31.75
C GLU A 721 15.89 -26.52 -32.00
N ARG A 722 16.11 -25.27 -31.56
CA ARG A 722 15.18 -24.15 -31.73
C ARG A 722 15.45 -23.32 -32.99
N ALA A 723 16.43 -23.70 -33.80
CA ALA A 723 16.80 -22.94 -35.00
C ALA A 723 15.78 -23.14 -36.13
N ILE A 724 15.29 -22.05 -36.70
CA ILE A 724 14.50 -22.07 -37.94
C ILE A 724 15.41 -22.10 -39.17
N ASN A 725 15.04 -22.89 -40.17
CA ASN A 725 15.80 -22.99 -41.41
C ASN A 725 15.44 -21.85 -42.37
N LEU A 726 16.23 -20.77 -42.36
CA LEU A 726 16.10 -19.63 -43.27
C LEU A 726 17.36 -19.49 -44.14
N PRO A 727 17.24 -19.17 -45.45
CA PRO A 727 18.38 -18.93 -46.35
C PRO A 727 18.98 -17.53 -46.11
N LEU A 728 19.50 -17.30 -44.91
CA LEU A 728 19.99 -15.99 -44.46
C LEU A 728 21.16 -15.48 -45.30
N GLY A 729 22.05 -16.37 -45.77
CA GLY A 729 23.18 -15.98 -46.62
C GLY A 729 22.72 -15.30 -47.90
N PHE A 730 21.83 -15.97 -48.65
CA PHE A 730 21.25 -15.44 -49.87
C PHE A 730 20.47 -14.14 -49.62
N ALA A 731 19.65 -14.08 -48.56
CA ALA A 731 18.93 -12.86 -48.20
C ALA A 731 19.86 -11.67 -47.88
N ILE A 732 20.95 -11.92 -47.15
CA ILE A 732 21.96 -10.89 -46.83
C ILE A 732 22.64 -10.40 -48.11
N ASN A 733 23.07 -11.31 -48.99
CA ASN A 733 23.74 -10.94 -50.25
C ASN A 733 22.80 -10.21 -51.22
N LEU A 734 21.50 -10.50 -51.16
CA LEU A 734 20.48 -9.79 -51.92
C LEU A 734 20.25 -8.35 -51.44
N MET A 735 20.25 -8.15 -50.12
CA MET A 735 19.97 -6.84 -49.52
C MET A 735 21.21 -5.94 -49.39
N ARG A 736 22.42 -6.50 -49.49
CA ARG A 736 23.69 -5.80 -49.30
C ARG A 736 24.11 -5.04 -50.55
N ASP A 737 24.48 -3.77 -50.37
CA ASP A 737 25.06 -2.92 -51.40
C ASP A 737 26.60 -3.10 -51.54
N PRO A 738 27.27 -2.42 -52.50
CA PRO A 738 28.71 -2.58 -52.70
C PRO A 738 29.57 -2.07 -51.53
N SER A 739 29.03 -1.18 -50.69
CA SER A 739 29.71 -0.67 -49.50
C SER A 739 29.62 -1.63 -48.31
N GLY A 740 28.82 -2.68 -48.42
CA GLY A 740 28.54 -3.63 -47.34
C GLY A 740 27.34 -3.24 -46.47
N MET A 741 26.58 -2.21 -46.86
CA MET A 741 25.42 -1.70 -46.15
C MET A 741 24.15 -2.40 -46.61
N ILE A 742 23.27 -2.72 -45.66
CA ILE A 742 21.90 -3.17 -45.91
C ILE A 742 20.98 -2.05 -45.45
N SER A 743 20.18 -1.47 -46.35
CA SER A 743 19.24 -0.41 -46.00
C SER A 743 17.85 -0.68 -46.54
N TYR A 744 16.83 -0.38 -45.74
CA TYR A 744 15.44 -0.41 -46.17
C TYR A 744 14.72 0.82 -45.62
N ASN A 745 13.98 1.52 -46.49
CA ASN A 745 13.24 2.72 -46.14
C ASN A 745 11.73 2.43 -46.20
N GLY A 746 11.02 2.83 -45.15
CA GLY A 746 9.57 2.80 -45.07
C GLY A 746 8.98 1.41 -44.89
N LEU A 747 9.62 0.51 -44.12
CA LEU A 747 9.05 -0.81 -43.82
C LEU A 747 7.74 -0.60 -43.04
N PRO A 748 6.57 -0.85 -43.68
CA PRO A 748 5.31 -0.52 -43.08
C PRO A 748 4.95 -1.56 -42.03
N VAL A 749 4.44 -1.09 -40.89
CA VAL A 749 3.89 -1.90 -39.82
C VAL A 749 2.49 -1.36 -39.56
N SER A 750 1.47 -2.17 -39.84
CA SER A 750 0.09 -1.81 -39.55
C SER A 750 -0.63 -2.95 -38.84
N GLY A 751 -1.58 -2.60 -37.99
CA GLY A 751 -2.38 -3.58 -37.25
C GLY A 751 -3.49 -2.92 -36.45
N ASP A 752 -4.48 -3.74 -36.08
CA ASP A 752 -5.56 -3.38 -35.17
C ASP A 752 -5.18 -3.85 -33.76
N LEU A 753 -5.08 -2.92 -32.82
CA LEU A 753 -4.69 -3.17 -31.42
C LEU A 753 -5.87 -3.70 -30.57
N SER A 754 -7.10 -3.60 -31.08
CA SER A 754 -8.27 -4.18 -30.44
C SER A 754 -8.30 -5.71 -30.55
N ASP A 755 -7.62 -6.29 -31.55
CA ASP A 755 -7.52 -7.73 -31.73
C ASP A 755 -6.55 -8.35 -30.68
N PRO A 756 -7.04 -9.18 -29.75
CA PRO A 756 -6.20 -9.78 -28.71
C PRO A 756 -5.14 -10.75 -29.25
N GLN A 757 -5.24 -11.21 -30.50
CA GLN A 757 -4.19 -12.02 -31.14
C GLN A 757 -3.03 -11.17 -31.67
N VAL A 758 -3.23 -9.86 -31.80
CA VAL A 758 -2.23 -8.93 -32.33
C VAL A 758 -1.33 -8.43 -31.20
N LYS A 759 -0.10 -8.94 -31.17
CA LYS A 759 0.96 -8.42 -30.29
C LYS A 759 1.77 -7.35 -31.03
N PRO A 760 1.96 -6.13 -30.48
CA PRO A 760 2.70 -5.04 -31.15
C PRO A 760 4.08 -5.48 -31.66
N TRP A 761 4.84 -6.21 -30.83
CA TRP A 761 6.15 -6.75 -31.20
C TRP A 761 6.11 -7.91 -32.21
N GLY A 762 5.00 -8.64 -32.26
CA GLY A 762 4.76 -9.65 -33.28
C GLY A 762 4.56 -9.05 -34.68
N LEU A 763 3.94 -7.86 -34.77
CA LEU A 763 3.74 -7.17 -36.05
C LEU A 763 5.06 -6.76 -36.69
N VAL A 764 5.96 -6.18 -35.90
CA VAL A 764 7.31 -5.78 -36.36
C VAL A 764 8.10 -7.01 -36.80
N GLY A 765 8.14 -8.06 -35.96
CA GLY A 765 8.82 -9.31 -36.31
C GLY A 765 8.24 -9.97 -37.58
N LYS A 766 6.92 -9.93 -37.78
CA LYS A 766 6.25 -10.41 -39.00
C LYS A 766 6.64 -9.58 -40.21
N ALA A 767 6.73 -8.25 -40.10
CA ALA A 767 7.18 -7.38 -41.18
C ALA A 767 8.62 -7.70 -41.61
N PHE A 768 9.55 -7.84 -40.66
CA PHE A 768 10.93 -8.25 -40.95
C PHE A 768 11.03 -9.67 -41.53
N ARG A 769 10.27 -10.64 -41.00
CA ARG A 769 10.22 -11.99 -41.55
C ARG A 769 9.71 -11.99 -42.98
N ASN A 770 8.61 -11.29 -43.24
CA ASN A 770 8.02 -11.17 -44.57
C ASN A 770 8.97 -10.45 -45.53
N LEU A 771 9.72 -9.45 -45.06
CA LEU A 771 10.76 -8.81 -45.85
C LEU A 771 11.79 -9.83 -46.35
N ILE A 772 12.33 -10.65 -45.44
CA ILE A 772 13.32 -11.70 -45.80
C ILE A 772 12.69 -12.74 -46.74
N LEU A 773 11.49 -13.25 -46.41
CA LEU A 773 10.83 -14.26 -47.22
C LEU A 773 10.49 -13.75 -48.63
N ASN A 774 9.99 -12.52 -48.75
CA ASN A 774 9.67 -11.90 -50.04
C ASN A 774 10.93 -11.60 -50.85
N ALA A 775 12.00 -11.16 -50.19
CA ALA A 775 13.29 -10.95 -50.85
C ALA A 775 13.80 -12.26 -51.47
N VAL A 776 13.71 -13.37 -50.75
CA VAL A 776 14.14 -14.69 -51.25
C VAL A 776 13.18 -15.26 -52.29
N ALA A 777 11.86 -15.15 -52.08
CA ALA A 777 10.85 -15.74 -52.95
C ALA A 777 10.72 -15.03 -54.30
N SER A 778 11.06 -13.73 -54.38
CA SER A 778 11.03 -12.96 -55.62
C SER A 778 12.19 -11.94 -55.69
N PRO A 779 13.44 -12.42 -55.85
CA PRO A 779 14.65 -11.59 -55.71
C PRO A 779 14.71 -10.39 -56.65
N LEU A 780 14.38 -10.58 -57.92
CA LEU A 780 14.44 -9.53 -58.95
C LEU A 780 13.38 -8.44 -58.70
N LYS A 781 12.15 -8.83 -58.37
CA LYS A 781 11.06 -7.89 -58.04
C LYS A 781 11.37 -7.11 -56.76
N PHE A 782 12.01 -7.76 -55.78
CA PHE A 782 12.46 -7.10 -54.56
C PHE A 782 13.53 -6.03 -54.86
N LEU A 783 14.55 -6.35 -55.65
CA LEU A 783 15.60 -5.41 -56.04
C LEU A 783 15.08 -4.26 -56.90
N ALA A 784 14.17 -4.53 -57.85
CA ALA A 784 13.53 -3.50 -58.66
C ALA A 784 12.80 -2.47 -57.79
N ARG A 785 12.04 -2.93 -56.77
CA ARG A 785 11.37 -2.05 -55.80
C ARG A 785 12.37 -1.24 -54.97
N LEU A 786 13.47 -1.85 -54.55
CA LEU A 786 14.53 -1.18 -53.78
C LEU A 786 15.24 -0.09 -54.60
N ALA A 787 15.34 -0.28 -55.92
CA ALA A 787 15.89 0.69 -56.88
C ALA A 787 14.85 1.70 -57.44
N GLY A 788 13.58 1.63 -57.01
CA GLY A 788 12.50 2.51 -57.45
C GLY A 788 11.85 2.17 -58.79
N GLY A 789 12.18 1.02 -59.39
CA GLY A 789 11.62 0.50 -60.64
C GLY A 789 10.34 -0.32 -60.44
N ARG A 790 9.53 -0.45 -61.51
CA ARG A 790 8.31 -1.31 -61.56
C ARG A 790 8.39 -2.42 -62.60
N GLU A 791 9.56 -2.62 -63.20
CA GLU A 791 9.74 -3.53 -64.31
C GLU A 791 9.87 -4.99 -63.82
N ASP A 792 9.20 -5.90 -64.52
CA ASP A 792 9.37 -7.35 -64.34
C ASP A 792 10.66 -7.77 -65.08
N LEU A 793 11.72 -7.98 -64.31
CA LEU A 793 13.07 -8.32 -64.78
C LEU A 793 13.35 -9.84 -64.80
N ASP A 794 12.33 -10.66 -64.52
CA ASP A 794 12.41 -12.12 -64.45
C ASP A 794 12.25 -12.81 -65.82
N SER A 795 11.75 -12.09 -66.83
CA SER A 795 11.70 -12.56 -68.23
C SER A 795 12.15 -11.49 -69.24
N ILE A 796 12.84 -11.95 -70.29
CA ILE A 796 13.17 -11.15 -71.48
C ILE A 796 12.63 -11.85 -72.71
N ALA A 797 11.62 -11.27 -73.35
CA ALA A 797 11.01 -11.80 -74.56
C ALA A 797 11.90 -11.54 -75.79
N PHE A 798 11.87 -12.46 -76.76
CA PHE A 798 12.44 -12.28 -78.09
C PHE A 798 11.32 -12.33 -79.12
N ALA A 799 11.46 -11.56 -80.20
CA ALA A 799 10.57 -11.68 -81.34
C ALA A 799 10.80 -13.01 -82.09
N VAL A 800 9.75 -13.52 -82.73
CA VAL A 800 9.77 -14.80 -83.44
C VAL A 800 10.88 -14.81 -84.50
N SER A 801 11.77 -15.81 -84.43
CA SER A 801 12.92 -16.00 -85.32
C SER A 801 14.00 -14.90 -85.27
N GLU A 802 13.93 -13.97 -84.31
CA GLU A 802 14.98 -12.96 -84.09
C GLU A 802 15.91 -13.37 -82.96
N VAL A 803 17.18 -13.01 -83.09
CA VAL A 803 18.23 -13.21 -82.07
C VAL A 803 18.67 -11.90 -81.42
N GLU A 804 18.27 -10.75 -81.98
CA GLU A 804 18.60 -9.43 -81.46
C GLU A 804 17.61 -8.99 -80.38
N LEU A 805 18.08 -8.19 -79.42
CA LEU A 805 17.24 -7.60 -78.38
C LEU A 805 16.56 -6.37 -78.96
N ASP A 806 15.23 -6.30 -78.87
CA ASP A 806 14.50 -5.09 -79.19
C ASP A 806 14.73 -3.99 -78.13
N SER A 807 14.16 -2.79 -78.35
CA SER A 807 14.34 -1.68 -77.41
C SER A 807 13.80 -1.97 -76.01
N VAL A 808 12.71 -2.74 -75.89
CA VAL A 808 12.07 -3.04 -74.60
C VAL A 808 12.90 -4.08 -73.82
N ALA A 809 13.39 -5.09 -74.51
CA ALA A 809 14.32 -6.08 -73.98
C ALA A 809 15.64 -5.43 -73.54
N MET A 810 16.18 -4.49 -74.33
CA MET A 810 17.42 -3.78 -74.00
C MET A 810 17.28 -2.86 -72.78
N ASP A 811 16.12 -2.24 -72.57
CA ASP A 811 15.83 -1.47 -71.35
C ASP A 811 15.87 -2.38 -70.11
N LYS A 812 15.24 -3.56 -70.16
CA LYS A 812 15.32 -4.56 -69.07
C LYS A 812 16.74 -5.06 -68.83
N VAL A 813 17.53 -5.29 -69.89
CA VAL A 813 18.94 -5.68 -69.79
C VAL A 813 19.76 -4.59 -69.10
N THR A 814 19.51 -3.32 -69.43
CA THR A 814 20.18 -2.18 -68.80
C THR A 814 19.83 -2.08 -67.31
N ALA A 815 18.56 -2.29 -66.96
CA ALA A 815 18.10 -2.34 -65.57
C ALA A 815 18.75 -3.50 -64.79
N LEU A 816 18.82 -4.70 -65.37
CA LEU A 816 19.49 -5.87 -64.79
C LEU A 816 21.00 -5.65 -64.61
N ARG A 817 21.67 -5.04 -65.60
CA ARG A 817 23.09 -4.69 -65.53
C ARG A 817 23.36 -3.76 -64.36
N LYS A 818 22.60 -2.67 -64.25
CA LYS A 818 22.69 -1.73 -63.12
C LYS A 818 22.49 -2.44 -61.77
N LEU A 819 21.50 -3.31 -61.68
CA LEU A 819 21.19 -4.09 -60.48
C LEU A 819 22.35 -5.03 -60.09
N LEU A 820 22.98 -5.71 -61.05
CA LEU A 820 24.13 -6.59 -60.79
C LEU A 820 25.40 -5.83 -60.36
N VAL A 821 25.58 -4.60 -60.85
CA VAL A 821 26.65 -3.68 -60.38
C VAL A 821 26.37 -3.26 -58.94
N GLU A 822 25.12 -2.91 -58.62
CA GLU A 822 24.72 -2.53 -57.26
C GLU A 822 24.71 -3.69 -56.26
N ARG A 823 24.72 -4.95 -56.73
CA ARG A 823 24.68 -6.16 -55.88
C ARG A 823 25.81 -7.13 -56.23
N PRO A 824 27.06 -6.86 -55.83
CA PRO A 824 28.24 -7.62 -56.27
C PRO A 824 28.27 -9.08 -55.80
N GLY A 825 27.53 -9.41 -54.73
CA GLY A 825 27.46 -10.77 -54.18
C GLY A 825 26.49 -11.71 -54.91
N LEU A 826 25.79 -11.26 -55.94
CA LEU A 826 24.79 -12.07 -56.65
C LEU A 826 25.31 -12.57 -57.99
N LYS A 827 24.89 -13.79 -58.35
CA LYS A 827 25.08 -14.39 -59.67
C LYS A 827 23.75 -14.37 -60.42
N LEU A 828 23.80 -14.16 -61.73
CA LEU A 828 22.67 -14.24 -62.63
C LEU A 828 22.73 -15.56 -63.39
N GLU A 829 21.63 -16.29 -63.36
CA GLU A 829 21.40 -17.48 -64.18
C GLU A 829 20.33 -17.17 -65.21
N ALA A 830 20.62 -17.51 -66.45
CA ALA A 830 19.76 -17.30 -67.60
C ALA A 830 19.45 -18.64 -68.27
N SER A 831 18.17 -18.91 -68.48
CA SER A 831 17.70 -20.12 -69.16
C SER A 831 16.62 -19.74 -70.17
N PHE A 832 16.71 -20.25 -71.39
CA PHE A 832 15.74 -19.95 -72.44
C PHE A 832 14.59 -20.97 -72.41
N LEU A 833 13.34 -20.49 -72.40
CA LEU A 833 12.14 -21.32 -72.47
C LEU A 833 11.59 -21.30 -73.91
N PRO A 834 11.69 -22.39 -74.69
CA PRO A 834 11.22 -22.42 -76.08
C PRO A 834 9.70 -22.22 -76.19
N ASP A 835 9.25 -21.53 -77.24
CA ASP A 835 7.83 -21.47 -77.61
C ASP A 835 7.44 -22.63 -78.54
N PRO A 836 6.52 -23.53 -78.14
CA PRO A 836 6.06 -24.63 -78.98
C PRO A 836 5.45 -24.18 -80.32
N ALA A 837 4.87 -22.97 -80.37
CA ALA A 837 4.30 -22.42 -81.60
C ALA A 837 5.38 -21.92 -82.57
N GLU A 838 6.45 -21.31 -82.05
CA GLU A 838 7.65 -20.92 -82.80
C GLU A 838 8.38 -22.15 -83.36
N GLU A 839 8.43 -23.24 -82.58
CA GLU A 839 8.95 -24.54 -83.02
C GLU A 839 8.21 -25.09 -84.24
N GLN A 840 6.88 -25.02 -84.23
CA GLN A 840 6.06 -25.50 -85.34
C GLN A 840 6.17 -24.58 -86.57
N TYR A 841 6.18 -23.25 -86.37
CA TYR A 841 6.32 -22.25 -87.44
C TYR A 841 7.63 -22.39 -88.22
N LEU A 842 8.74 -22.60 -87.52
CA LEU A 842 10.05 -22.75 -88.13
C LEU A 842 10.21 -24.10 -88.86
N LYS A 843 9.59 -25.17 -88.36
CA LYS A 843 9.48 -26.46 -89.09
C LYS A 843 8.72 -26.29 -90.42
N ASP A 844 7.63 -25.54 -90.41
CA ASP A 844 6.84 -25.25 -91.63
C ASP A 844 7.60 -24.33 -92.61
N GLN A 845 8.38 -23.36 -92.11
CA GLN A 845 9.22 -22.50 -92.95
C GLN A 845 10.39 -23.26 -93.62
N TYR A 846 11.07 -24.15 -92.89
CA TYR A 846 12.13 -24.99 -93.43
C TYR A 846 11.60 -25.94 -94.53
N LEU A 847 10.40 -26.49 -94.33
CA LEU A 847 9.70 -27.30 -95.34
C LEU A 847 9.40 -26.48 -96.61
N MET A 848 8.90 -25.25 -96.46
CA MET A 848 8.63 -24.31 -97.56
C MET A 848 9.91 -23.87 -98.29
N HIS A 849 11.00 -23.61 -97.56
CA HIS A 849 12.30 -23.21 -98.14
C HIS A 849 12.98 -24.37 -98.88
N THR A 850 12.78 -25.61 -98.42
CA THR A 850 13.23 -26.83 -99.12
C THR A 850 12.44 -27.06 -100.42
N LEU A 851 11.16 -26.68 -100.46
CA LEU A 851 10.28 -26.76 -101.64
C LEU A 851 10.52 -25.64 -102.68
N ALA A 852 11.21 -24.55 -102.33
CA ALA A 852 11.48 -23.40 -103.21
C ALA A 852 12.79 -23.48 -104.01
N ASN A 853 13.56 -24.58 -103.88
CA ASN A 853 14.84 -24.75 -104.57
C ASN A 853 14.64 -25.15 -106.06
N PRO A 854 15.19 -24.42 -107.06
CA PRO A 854 14.84 -24.57 -108.49
C PRO A 854 15.23 -25.89 -109.19
N GLN A 855 15.84 -26.86 -108.48
CA GLN A 855 16.26 -28.13 -109.10
C GLN A 855 15.17 -29.20 -109.17
N PHE A 856 13.95 -28.93 -108.68
CA PHE A 856 12.86 -29.91 -108.60
C PHE A 856 11.67 -29.63 -109.54
N GLN A 857 11.91 -29.26 -110.80
CA GLN A 857 10.86 -29.29 -111.84
C GLN A 857 11.35 -29.89 -113.15
N VAL A 858 10.75 -31.05 -113.51
CA VAL A 858 10.37 -31.63 -114.83
C VAL A 858 10.24 -33.15 -114.54
N VAL A 859 9.08 -33.81 -114.68
CA VAL A 859 8.54 -34.32 -115.95
C VAL A 859 7.00 -34.29 -115.98
N SER A 860 6.53 -33.85 -117.14
CA SER A 860 5.18 -33.60 -117.63
C SER A 860 4.36 -34.87 -117.95
N GLY A 861 3.04 -34.73 -118.10
CA GLY A 861 2.19 -35.79 -118.67
C GLY A 861 0.71 -35.45 -118.91
N LEU A 862 0.43 -34.46 -119.77
CA LEU A 862 -0.72 -34.27 -120.69
C LEU A 862 -2.15 -34.78 -120.36
N ASP A 863 -3.04 -33.81 -120.13
CA ASP A 863 -4.36 -33.56 -120.76
C ASP A 863 -5.35 -34.71 -121.04
N LEU A 864 -6.51 -34.67 -120.35
CA LEU A 864 -7.84 -34.87 -120.96
C LEU A 864 -8.91 -34.02 -120.21
N LEU A 865 -9.40 -32.96 -120.88
CA LEU A 865 -10.77 -32.43 -120.94
C LEU A 865 -11.62 -32.40 -119.63
N GLN A 866 -11.80 -31.23 -118.97
CA GLN A 866 -12.89 -30.24 -119.15
C GLN A 866 -14.12 -30.46 -118.20
N PRO A 867 -14.92 -29.42 -117.86
CA PRO A 867 -14.82 -28.75 -116.55
C PRO A 867 -16.18 -28.51 -115.85
N VAL A 868 -16.46 -29.15 -114.71
CA VAL A 868 -17.63 -28.88 -113.83
C VAL A 868 -17.25 -29.47 -112.45
N ASP A 869 -17.25 -28.85 -111.28
CA ASP A 869 -17.84 -27.63 -110.75
C ASP A 869 -16.79 -26.84 -109.95
N ARG A 870 -16.36 -25.70 -110.47
CA ARG A 870 -15.54 -24.72 -109.72
C ARG A 870 -16.37 -23.84 -108.77
N GLU A 871 -17.68 -24.06 -108.69
CA GLU A 871 -18.57 -23.43 -107.71
C GLU A 871 -18.94 -24.37 -106.54
N ALA A 872 -18.95 -25.70 -106.74
CA ALA A 872 -19.23 -26.65 -105.65
C ALA A 872 -18.03 -26.87 -104.69
N LEU A 873 -16.79 -26.80 -105.21
CA LEU A 873 -15.59 -26.86 -104.36
C LEU A 873 -15.28 -25.53 -103.67
N ARG A 874 -15.74 -24.40 -104.23
CA ARG A 874 -15.60 -23.07 -103.63
C ARG A 874 -16.64 -22.84 -102.53
N ALA A 875 -17.87 -23.35 -102.72
CA ALA A 875 -18.89 -23.38 -101.68
C ALA A 875 -18.57 -24.33 -100.50
N ALA A 876 -17.89 -25.45 -100.73
CA ALA A 876 -17.49 -26.39 -99.67
C ALA A 876 -16.25 -25.95 -98.87
N VAL A 877 -15.44 -25.02 -99.41
CA VAL A 877 -14.28 -24.43 -98.71
C VAL A 877 -14.67 -23.12 -98.02
N GLU A 878 -15.56 -22.31 -98.59
CA GLU A 878 -16.11 -21.11 -97.93
C GLU A 878 -17.10 -21.46 -96.81
N SER A 879 -17.82 -22.60 -96.86
CA SER A 879 -18.67 -23.04 -95.74
C SER A 879 -17.88 -23.57 -94.53
N ARG A 880 -16.66 -24.08 -94.74
CA ARG A 880 -15.80 -24.58 -93.64
C ARG A 880 -14.94 -23.48 -93.00
N TYR A 881 -14.79 -22.34 -93.66
CA TYR A 881 -14.17 -21.14 -93.10
C TYR A 881 -15.19 -20.24 -92.37
N ALA A 882 -16.50 -20.37 -92.65
CA ALA A 882 -17.57 -19.71 -91.90
C ALA A 882 -18.00 -20.47 -90.62
N GLU A 883 -17.79 -21.79 -90.52
CA GLU A 883 -18.08 -22.57 -89.31
C GLU A 883 -16.99 -22.50 -88.22
N ILE A 884 -15.74 -22.15 -88.56
CA ILE A 884 -14.66 -22.00 -87.57
C ILE A 884 -14.62 -20.58 -86.97
N GLN A 885 -15.23 -19.58 -87.60
CA GLN A 885 -15.51 -18.27 -86.98
C GLN A 885 -16.86 -18.21 -86.23
N ALA A 886 -17.66 -19.27 -86.25
CA ALA A 886 -18.95 -19.35 -85.55
C ALA A 886 -18.93 -20.24 -84.28
N ALA A 887 -17.76 -20.70 -83.83
CA ALA A 887 -17.56 -21.37 -82.53
C ALA A 887 -16.81 -20.51 -81.49
N SER A 888 -16.67 -19.20 -81.73
CA SER A 888 -16.20 -18.21 -80.76
C SER A 888 -17.11 -16.97 -80.75
N VAL A 889 -18.41 -17.18 -80.54
CA VAL A 889 -19.34 -16.14 -80.08
C VAL A 889 -20.33 -16.77 -79.09
N THR A 890 -19.86 -16.95 -77.85
CA THR A 890 -20.63 -16.86 -76.61
C THR A 890 -19.63 -16.48 -75.51
N GLU A 891 -19.95 -15.42 -74.76
CA GLU A 891 -19.09 -14.56 -73.92
C GLU A 891 -18.15 -13.62 -74.70
N GLY A 892 -18.32 -12.31 -74.72
CA GLY A 892 -19.28 -11.39 -74.09
C GLY A 892 -18.79 -9.98 -74.41
N MET A 893 -19.54 -9.21 -75.18
CA MET A 893 -19.18 -7.84 -75.55
C MET A 893 -20.44 -7.00 -75.71
N GLU A 894 -20.70 -6.11 -74.76
CA GLU A 894 -21.36 -4.83 -75.03
C GLU A 894 -20.39 -3.71 -74.65
N ALA A 895 -20.07 -2.89 -75.65
CA ALA A 895 -19.37 -1.62 -75.58
C ALA A 895 -20.18 -0.60 -74.74
N GLY A 896 -19.67 0.47 -74.15
CA GLY A 896 -18.46 1.24 -74.39
C GLY A 896 -18.83 2.72 -74.45
N GLN A 897 -18.16 3.53 -73.59
CA GLN A 897 -17.95 4.98 -73.65
C GLN A 897 -19.08 5.99 -73.31
N GLY A 898 -18.73 6.95 -72.41
CA GLY A 898 -19.16 8.34 -72.53
C GLY A 898 -19.54 9.11 -71.24
N VAL A 899 -18.56 9.76 -70.59
CA VAL A 899 -18.46 11.18 -70.16
C VAL A 899 -19.64 11.93 -69.45
N GLU A 900 -19.27 12.61 -68.35
CA GLU A 900 -19.81 13.82 -67.65
C GLU A 900 -21.33 14.07 -67.42
N ALA A 901 -21.68 14.38 -66.16
CA ALA A 901 -22.19 15.70 -65.68
C ALA A 901 -23.34 15.62 -64.64
N SER A 902 -23.05 16.21 -63.46
CA SER A 902 -23.88 17.06 -62.57
C SER A 902 -25.35 16.79 -62.20
N GLU A 903 -25.56 16.95 -60.88
CA GLU A 903 -26.62 17.68 -60.15
C GLU A 903 -27.98 17.04 -59.79
N ASP A 904 -28.14 16.95 -58.47
CA ASP A 904 -29.24 17.39 -57.58
C ASP A 904 -30.62 16.70 -57.48
N ASP A 905 -30.93 16.59 -56.18
CA ASP A 905 -32.20 16.73 -55.47
C ASP A 905 -33.10 15.53 -55.10
N ALA A 906 -33.12 15.35 -53.78
CA ALA A 906 -34.29 15.27 -52.90
C ALA A 906 -34.79 13.91 -52.37
N VAL A 907 -34.47 13.73 -51.08
CA VAL A 907 -35.38 13.40 -49.96
C VAL A 907 -36.03 12.00 -49.93
N THR A 908 -35.66 11.20 -48.94
CA THR A 908 -36.57 10.85 -47.82
C THR A 908 -35.82 10.27 -46.61
N VAL A 909 -36.19 10.83 -45.46
CA VAL A 909 -35.77 10.53 -44.09
C VAL A 909 -36.53 9.31 -43.56
N VAL A 910 -35.86 8.43 -42.81
CA VAL A 910 -36.45 7.72 -41.67
C VAL A 910 -35.42 7.65 -40.54
N GLU A 911 -35.78 8.23 -39.39
CA GLU A 911 -35.09 8.18 -38.11
C GLU A 911 -35.02 6.77 -37.51
N ALA A 912 -33.93 6.46 -36.81
CA ALA A 912 -33.99 5.65 -35.59
C ALA A 912 -32.88 6.08 -34.60
N THR A 913 -33.35 6.76 -33.55
CA THR A 913 -32.77 7.11 -32.24
C THR A 913 -31.51 6.38 -31.74
N PRO A 914 -30.61 7.11 -31.02
CA PRO A 914 -29.56 6.51 -30.21
C PRO A 914 -30.11 6.06 -28.85
N LYS A 915 -29.72 4.86 -28.41
CA LYS A 915 -29.88 4.38 -27.04
C LYS A 915 -28.52 3.85 -26.57
N GLY A 916 -28.06 4.35 -25.43
CA GLY A 916 -26.94 3.76 -24.70
C GLY A 916 -26.03 4.81 -24.10
N THR A 917 -26.43 5.30 -22.92
CA THR A 917 -25.59 5.93 -21.91
C THR A 917 -24.21 5.27 -21.82
N GLU A 918 -23.15 6.06 -22.04
CA GLU A 918 -21.78 5.71 -21.63
C GLU A 918 -21.74 5.59 -20.11
N SER A 919 -21.63 4.36 -19.63
CA SER A 919 -21.19 4.07 -18.27
C SER A 919 -19.68 4.17 -18.26
N ALA A 920 -19.13 4.96 -17.34
CA ALA A 920 -17.70 5.07 -17.11
C ALA A 920 -17.09 3.67 -16.92
N GLU A 921 -16.19 3.26 -17.80
CA GLU A 921 -15.40 2.04 -17.64
C GLU A 921 -14.44 2.22 -16.45
N SER A 922 -14.38 1.21 -15.59
CA SER A 922 -13.59 1.20 -14.36
C SER A 922 -12.07 1.23 -14.64
N ASN A 923 -11.33 1.92 -13.76
CA ASN A 923 -9.88 2.15 -13.83
C ASN A 923 -9.01 0.86 -13.80
N THR A 924 -9.59 -0.32 -13.57
CA THR A 924 -8.88 -1.61 -13.58
C THR A 924 -8.51 -2.11 -14.99
N GLY A 925 -9.09 -1.51 -16.04
CA GLY A 925 -8.72 -1.77 -17.44
C GLY A 925 -7.34 -1.24 -17.83
N LEU A 926 -6.82 -0.23 -17.13
CA LEU A 926 -5.61 0.51 -17.51
C LEU A 926 -4.34 -0.35 -17.38
N VAL A 927 -4.24 -1.17 -16.33
CA VAL A 927 -3.12 -2.12 -16.13
C VAL A 927 -3.13 -3.22 -17.19
N LYS A 928 -4.31 -3.81 -17.49
CA LYS A 928 -4.45 -4.83 -18.55
C LYS A 928 -4.16 -4.26 -19.94
N ARG A 929 -4.49 -2.98 -20.20
CA ARG A 929 -4.19 -2.26 -21.46
C ARG A 929 -2.69 -1.94 -21.57
N LEU A 930 -2.06 -1.41 -20.53
CA LEU A 930 -0.60 -1.17 -20.48
C LEU A 930 0.21 -2.47 -20.58
N ALA A 931 -0.19 -3.54 -19.90
CA ALA A 931 0.49 -4.83 -19.97
C ALA A 931 0.46 -5.44 -21.40
N ARG A 932 -0.65 -5.26 -22.14
CA ARG A 932 -0.74 -5.61 -23.57
C ARG A 932 0.23 -4.79 -24.42
N PHE A 933 0.37 -3.50 -24.11
CA PHE A 933 1.28 -2.59 -24.82
C PHE A 933 2.77 -2.91 -24.56
N ILE A 934 3.12 -3.31 -23.34
CA ILE A 934 4.51 -3.60 -22.92
C ILE A 934 4.91 -5.07 -23.18
N GLY A 935 3.96 -5.96 -23.46
CA GLY A 935 4.25 -7.31 -23.99
C GLY A 935 4.66 -8.38 -22.96
N PHE A 936 4.41 -8.18 -21.66
CA PHE A 936 4.60 -9.22 -20.65
C PHE A 936 3.44 -10.23 -20.66
N GLY A 937 3.56 -11.28 -21.49
CA GLY A 937 2.63 -12.40 -21.52
C GLY A 937 3.16 -13.65 -20.80
N LYS A 938 2.31 -14.31 -20.01
CA LYS A 938 2.52 -15.68 -19.50
C LYS A 938 2.86 -16.62 -20.69
N LYS A 939 3.89 -17.47 -20.54
CA LYS A 939 4.15 -18.59 -21.45
C LYS A 939 3.24 -19.75 -21.07
N ASP A 940 2.23 -20.03 -21.88
CA ASP A 940 1.58 -21.35 -21.85
C ASP A 940 2.55 -22.37 -22.47
N ASN A 941 2.86 -23.40 -21.69
CA ASN A 941 3.80 -24.46 -22.04
C ASN A 941 3.07 -25.58 -22.82
N PRO A 942 3.42 -25.91 -24.07
CA PRO A 942 2.97 -27.14 -24.69
C PRO A 942 4.02 -28.25 -24.49
N SER A 943 3.71 -29.22 -23.63
CA SER A 943 4.49 -30.47 -23.53
C SER A 943 4.32 -31.34 -24.78
N PRO A 944 5.33 -32.13 -25.18
CA PRO A 944 5.32 -32.93 -26.40
C PRO A 944 4.72 -34.32 -26.16
N GLN A 945 4.00 -34.87 -27.15
CA GLN A 945 3.77 -36.31 -27.26
C GLN A 945 4.12 -36.81 -28.66
N THR A 946 5.20 -37.57 -28.71
CA THR A 946 5.56 -38.46 -29.82
C THR A 946 4.80 -39.77 -29.64
N ASN A 947 4.14 -40.29 -30.67
CA ASN A 947 4.21 -41.74 -30.90
C ASN A 947 4.00 -42.11 -32.37
N VAL A 948 4.86 -43.00 -32.82
CA VAL A 948 4.97 -43.53 -34.18
C VAL A 948 4.16 -44.83 -34.30
N GLN A 949 3.49 -44.98 -35.45
CA GLN A 949 3.04 -46.17 -36.18
C GLN A 949 3.60 -47.56 -35.75
N PRO A 950 2.87 -48.69 -35.94
CA PRO A 950 2.80 -49.31 -37.29
C PRO A 950 1.56 -50.19 -37.65
N LYS A 951 1.33 -50.32 -38.99
CA LYS A 951 0.90 -51.50 -39.82
C LYS A 951 -0.23 -52.44 -39.27
N LEU A 952 -1.19 -52.98 -40.04
CA LEU A 952 -1.10 -53.70 -41.33
C LEU A 952 -2.53 -54.05 -41.84
N ALA A 953 -2.59 -54.49 -43.11
CA ALA A 953 -3.74 -54.80 -43.96
C ALA A 953 -4.65 -55.99 -43.58
N SER A 954 -5.88 -55.99 -44.14
CA SER A 954 -6.48 -57.13 -44.87
C SER A 954 -7.80 -56.74 -45.57
N ALA A 955 -7.96 -57.16 -46.83
CA ALA A 955 -9.20 -57.15 -47.63
C ALA A 955 -10.22 -58.23 -47.14
N PRO A 956 -11.45 -58.40 -47.71
CA PRO A 956 -11.64 -58.94 -49.07
C PRO A 956 -12.89 -58.37 -49.84
N SER A 957 -12.84 -58.27 -51.18
CA SER A 957 -13.54 -59.09 -52.21
C SER A 957 -15.04 -58.84 -52.46
N GLU A 958 -15.38 -58.40 -53.68
CA GLU A 958 -16.31 -59.00 -54.68
C GLU A 958 -16.39 -58.01 -55.88
N SER A 959 -15.82 -58.32 -57.06
CA SER A 959 -16.48 -58.86 -58.28
C SER A 959 -17.78 -58.13 -58.64
N VAL A 960 -17.94 -57.59 -59.85
CA VAL A 960 -18.35 -58.34 -61.06
C VAL A 960 -17.85 -57.66 -62.37
N SER A 961 -17.33 -58.53 -63.26
CA SER A 961 -17.14 -58.53 -64.73
C SER A 961 -17.56 -57.31 -65.59
N ASP A 962 -16.86 -56.93 -66.66
CA ASP A 962 -16.44 -57.74 -67.82
C ASP A 962 -14.98 -57.46 -68.26
N LEU A 963 -14.09 -58.47 -68.27
CA LEU A 963 -13.61 -59.25 -69.44
C LEU A 963 -12.91 -58.40 -70.53
N GLY A 964 -11.63 -58.56 -70.89
CA GLY A 964 -10.59 -59.50 -70.48
C GLY A 964 -9.31 -59.33 -71.35
N LYS A 965 -8.16 -59.39 -70.67
CA LYS A 965 -6.77 -59.81 -71.02
C LYS A 965 -6.41 -60.09 -72.50
N ALA A 966 -5.34 -59.51 -73.05
CA ALA A 966 -3.93 -59.98 -73.05
C ALA A 966 -3.79 -61.44 -73.58
N GLU A 967 -2.93 -61.83 -74.52
CA GLU A 967 -1.55 -61.42 -74.83
C GLU A 967 -1.09 -62.13 -76.14
N SER A 968 0.02 -61.66 -76.73
CA SER A 968 0.93 -62.32 -77.69
C SER A 968 0.65 -62.30 -79.23
N ASN A 969 1.53 -61.56 -79.93
CA ASN A 969 2.18 -61.73 -81.25
C ASN A 969 1.88 -63.00 -82.12
N PRO A 970 2.22 -63.01 -83.42
CA PRO A 970 2.07 -62.00 -84.51
C PRO A 970 1.48 -62.64 -85.81
N VAL A 971 1.53 -61.89 -86.93
CA VAL A 971 1.50 -62.30 -88.37
C VAL A 971 0.23 -61.97 -89.20
N GLU A 972 0.44 -61.01 -90.12
CA GLU A 972 -0.09 -60.78 -91.49
C GLU A 972 -1.54 -60.39 -91.82
N SER A 973 -1.72 -59.15 -92.30
CA SER A 973 -2.19 -58.77 -93.68
C SER A 973 -2.46 -57.24 -93.73
N VAL A 974 -1.52 -56.39 -94.19
CA VAL A 974 -1.36 -55.80 -95.55
C VAL A 974 -2.51 -54.87 -96.04
N SER A 975 -2.11 -53.66 -96.48
CA SER A 975 -2.83 -52.56 -97.19
C SER A 975 -3.56 -51.57 -96.28
N PHE A 976 -3.10 -50.32 -96.08
CA PHE A 976 -2.90 -49.22 -97.05
C PHE A 976 -1.55 -48.49 -96.83
N GLU A 977 -0.91 -48.70 -95.67
CA GLU A 977 0.41 -48.14 -95.31
C GLU A 977 1.56 -48.71 -96.16
N LYS A 978 1.41 -49.92 -96.71
CA LYS A 978 2.36 -50.53 -97.67
C LYS A 978 2.34 -49.93 -99.08
N MET A 979 1.38 -49.04 -99.41
CA MET A 979 1.41 -48.27 -100.67
C MET A 979 2.07 -46.90 -100.51
N LEU A 980 2.18 -46.35 -99.29
CA LEU A 980 3.04 -45.18 -99.03
C LEU A 980 4.50 -45.57 -98.81
N ALA A 981 4.77 -46.75 -98.24
CA ALA A 981 6.12 -47.26 -98.00
C ALA A 981 6.92 -47.55 -99.29
N ALA A 982 6.29 -47.68 -100.46
CA ALA A 982 6.97 -47.93 -101.74
C ALA A 982 7.24 -46.65 -102.58
N VAL A 983 6.86 -45.47 -102.08
CA VAL A 983 7.20 -44.17 -102.70
C VAL A 983 8.14 -43.33 -101.82
N VAL A 984 8.31 -43.69 -100.55
CA VAL A 984 9.25 -43.02 -99.63
C VAL A 984 10.62 -43.72 -99.57
N GLU A 985 10.78 -44.93 -100.11
CA GLU A 985 12.09 -45.62 -100.24
C GLU A 985 13.01 -45.07 -101.36
N MET A 986 12.70 -43.90 -101.92
CA MET A 986 13.59 -43.15 -102.81
C MET A 986 13.62 -41.67 -102.44
N THR A 987 14.02 -41.34 -101.22
CA THR A 987 14.64 -40.04 -100.91
C THR A 987 15.54 -40.21 -99.68
N PRO A 988 16.80 -39.75 -99.72
CA PRO A 988 17.76 -40.00 -98.65
C PRO A 988 17.33 -39.30 -97.35
N GLU A 989 17.47 -40.04 -96.25
CA GLU A 989 17.79 -39.54 -94.91
C GLU A 989 18.63 -38.26 -95.02
N VAL A 990 18.02 -37.12 -94.72
CA VAL A 990 18.75 -35.99 -94.17
C VAL A 990 18.45 -36.02 -92.69
N SER A 991 19.40 -36.56 -91.93
CA SER A 991 19.51 -36.23 -90.52
C SER A 991 19.48 -34.71 -90.38
N LEU A 992 18.47 -34.16 -89.72
CA LEU A 992 18.57 -32.83 -89.13
C LEU A 992 19.57 -32.93 -87.98
N SER A 993 20.85 -33.03 -88.30
CA SER A 993 21.94 -32.79 -87.37
C SER A 993 22.18 -31.28 -87.30
N SER A 994 21.33 -30.61 -86.54
CA SER A 994 21.54 -29.28 -86.00
C SER A 994 20.36 -29.05 -85.08
N ASN A 995 20.60 -29.13 -83.78
CA ASN A 995 19.59 -28.90 -82.77
C ASN A 995 19.28 -27.40 -82.79
N TRP A 996 18.49 -26.95 -83.77
CA TRP A 996 18.37 -25.55 -84.14
C TRP A 996 17.72 -24.69 -83.04
N ILE A 997 16.87 -25.29 -82.20
CA ILE A 997 16.33 -24.65 -80.98
C ILE A 997 17.46 -24.44 -79.98
N GLU A 998 18.36 -25.41 -79.84
CA GLU A 998 19.55 -25.30 -79.00
C GLU A 998 20.47 -24.21 -79.55
N ASP A 999 20.76 -24.19 -80.86
CA ASP A 999 21.57 -23.15 -81.52
C ASP A 999 20.96 -21.74 -81.39
N LEU A 1000 19.63 -21.60 -81.60
CA LEU A 1000 18.89 -20.34 -81.46
C LEU A 1000 18.87 -19.86 -80.01
N SER A 1001 18.67 -20.78 -79.06
CA SER A 1001 18.70 -20.49 -77.63
C SER A 1001 20.10 -20.08 -77.18
N GLU A 1002 21.15 -20.75 -77.66
CA GLU A 1002 22.55 -20.39 -77.38
C GLU A 1002 22.89 -19.02 -77.95
N GLU A 1003 22.41 -18.68 -79.14
CA GLU A 1003 22.66 -17.39 -79.78
C GLU A 1003 21.91 -16.24 -79.08
N ARG A 1004 20.63 -16.44 -78.69
CA ARG A 1004 19.86 -15.50 -77.87
C ARG A 1004 20.50 -15.28 -76.49
N ILE A 1005 20.92 -16.36 -75.81
CA ILE A 1005 21.64 -16.27 -74.52
C ILE A 1005 22.99 -15.56 -74.70
N ARG A 1006 23.71 -15.81 -75.80
CA ARG A 1006 24.98 -15.14 -76.12
C ARG A 1006 24.80 -13.65 -76.35
N ASN A 1007 23.77 -13.24 -77.09
CA ASN A 1007 23.47 -11.82 -77.34
C ASN A 1007 23.05 -11.11 -76.05
N PHE A 1008 22.18 -11.74 -75.25
CA PHE A 1008 21.83 -11.27 -73.91
C PHE A 1008 23.06 -11.10 -73.01
N LYS A 1009 23.94 -12.12 -72.96
CA LYS A 1009 25.17 -12.08 -72.17
C LYS A 1009 26.13 -10.99 -72.66
N THR A 1010 26.23 -10.79 -73.97
CA THR A 1010 27.08 -9.74 -74.57
C THR A 1010 26.57 -8.35 -74.19
N ALA A 1011 25.25 -8.11 -74.27
CA ALA A 1011 24.62 -6.86 -73.87
C ALA A 1011 24.76 -6.56 -72.35
N LEU A 1012 24.69 -7.59 -71.51
CA LEU A 1012 24.96 -7.47 -70.07
C LEU A 1012 26.42 -7.09 -69.75
N LEU A 1013 27.37 -7.47 -70.61
CA LEU A 1013 28.81 -7.27 -70.42
C LEU A 1013 29.37 -6.04 -71.16
N GLU A 1014 28.54 -5.33 -71.94
CA GLU A 1014 28.94 -4.33 -72.95
C GLU A 1014 29.85 -3.20 -72.41
N ASP A 1015 29.77 -2.88 -71.11
CA ASP A 1015 30.54 -1.82 -70.45
C ASP A 1015 31.65 -2.32 -69.48
N GLY A 1016 31.79 -3.64 -69.30
CA GLY A 1016 32.80 -4.24 -68.42
C GLY A 1016 32.57 -4.08 -66.91
N GLU A 1017 31.44 -3.51 -66.49
CA GLU A 1017 31.11 -3.27 -65.07
C GLU A 1017 30.61 -4.53 -64.33
N VAL A 1018 30.16 -5.55 -65.07
CA VAL A 1018 29.73 -6.86 -64.52
C VAL A 1018 30.76 -7.92 -64.91
N GLU A 1019 31.26 -8.68 -63.92
CA GLU A 1019 32.23 -9.74 -64.19
C GLU A 1019 31.59 -10.93 -64.91
N ALA A 1020 32.25 -11.46 -65.95
CA ALA A 1020 31.72 -12.56 -66.77
C ALA A 1020 31.51 -13.89 -66.01
N ASN A 1021 32.21 -14.08 -64.88
CA ASN A 1021 32.06 -15.22 -63.96
C ASN A 1021 30.78 -15.16 -63.11
N ARG A 1022 30.00 -14.08 -63.20
CA ARG A 1022 28.73 -13.90 -62.47
C ARG A 1022 27.51 -14.22 -63.32
N ILE A 1023 27.68 -14.51 -64.61
CA ILE A 1023 26.59 -14.80 -65.55
C ILE A 1023 26.71 -16.24 -66.04
N PHE A 1024 25.76 -17.06 -65.59
CA PHE A 1024 25.65 -18.48 -65.90
C PHE A 1024 24.49 -18.72 -66.85
N SER A 1025 24.63 -19.75 -67.67
CA SER A 1025 23.59 -20.24 -68.56
C SER A 1025 23.38 -21.72 -68.28
N THR A 1026 22.13 -22.12 -68.06
CA THR A 1026 21.77 -23.50 -67.74
C THR A 1026 20.59 -23.92 -68.61
N ALA A 1027 20.58 -25.20 -69.04
CA ALA A 1027 19.43 -25.79 -69.71
C ALA A 1027 18.26 -25.94 -68.73
N LEU A 1028 17.05 -25.50 -69.12
CA LEU A 1028 15.85 -25.61 -68.30
C LEU A 1028 15.46 -27.09 -68.12
N ASP A 1029 15.20 -27.52 -66.88
CA ASP A 1029 14.66 -28.85 -66.58
C ASP A 1029 13.14 -28.85 -66.88
N GLU A 1030 12.63 -29.82 -67.65
CA GLU A 1030 11.23 -29.86 -68.13
C GLU A 1030 10.20 -29.85 -66.98
N ALA A 1031 10.61 -30.23 -65.76
CA ALA A 1031 9.78 -30.21 -64.57
C ALA A 1031 9.63 -28.83 -63.90
N GLU A 1032 10.45 -27.83 -64.26
CA GLU A 1032 10.47 -26.48 -63.66
C GLU A 1032 9.99 -25.36 -64.59
N ALA A 1033 9.37 -25.70 -65.73
CA ALA A 1033 8.92 -24.75 -66.74
C ALA A 1033 7.68 -23.94 -66.31
N SER A 1034 7.90 -22.89 -65.50
CA SER A 1034 6.93 -21.81 -65.28
C SER A 1034 7.53 -20.50 -65.78
N GLY A 1035 6.97 -19.92 -66.84
CA GLY A 1035 7.46 -18.69 -67.46
C GLY A 1035 6.76 -18.38 -68.78
N GLU A 1036 7.02 -17.21 -69.33
CA GLU A 1036 6.52 -16.79 -70.64
C GLU A 1036 7.23 -17.59 -71.74
N SER A 1037 6.49 -18.35 -72.55
CA SER A 1037 7.04 -19.14 -73.66
C SER A 1037 7.70 -18.22 -74.69
N GLY A 1038 8.90 -18.58 -75.18
CA GLY A 1038 9.67 -17.76 -76.11
C GLY A 1038 10.55 -16.68 -75.44
N ALA A 1039 10.68 -16.73 -74.11
CA ALA A 1039 11.46 -15.77 -73.34
C ALA A 1039 12.65 -16.41 -72.61
N LEU A 1040 13.60 -15.56 -72.25
CA LEU A 1040 14.74 -15.88 -71.41
C LEU A 1040 14.35 -15.65 -69.95
N ILE A 1041 14.34 -16.72 -69.17
CA ILE A 1041 14.00 -16.74 -67.74
C ILE A 1041 15.25 -16.42 -66.93
N ILE A 1042 15.13 -15.47 -66.01
CA ILE A 1042 16.24 -14.94 -65.24
C ILE A 1042 16.05 -15.30 -63.77
N ARG A 1043 17.09 -15.90 -63.17
CA ARG A 1043 17.14 -16.25 -61.75
C ARG A 1043 18.40 -15.67 -61.11
N LEU A 1044 18.30 -15.32 -59.82
CA LEU A 1044 19.45 -14.87 -59.02
C LEU A 1044 19.86 -15.98 -58.05
N THR A 1045 21.17 -16.21 -57.95
CA THR A 1045 21.77 -17.22 -57.05
C THR A 1045 22.92 -16.61 -56.24
N ASP A 1046 23.28 -17.29 -55.14
CA ASP A 1046 24.40 -16.93 -54.24
C ASP A 1046 25.76 -17.45 -54.78
#